data_AF-A0A6N2S459-F1
#
_entry.id   AF-A0A6N2S459-F1
#
_cell.length_a   1.000
_cell.length_b   1.000
_cell.length_c   1.000
_cell.angle_alpha   90.00
_cell.angle_beta   90.00
_cell.angle_gamma   90.00
#
_symmetry.space_group_name_H-M   'P 1'
#
loop_
_entity.id
_entity.type
_entity.pdbx_description
1 polymer ?
#
loop_
_entity_poly.entity_id
_entity_poly.type
_entity_poly.pdbx_seq_one_letter_code
_entity_poly.pdbx_strand_id
1 'polypeptide(L)'
;MTVPQTPALPSHFNIGGYRITALVESGPDYNLYQAISPEGQAVLIREFCPQGLVTRDLATGELSAAPENRAQFSQAQEAFETQYSANAEGKLRGFGTVLFLYPLAQPQAQAPAQPQPAVAHAQALRPAKKPQQPQLRKPVIGAVTPGAPLPKVKRSGGFPVITVIITGMLVLFGFLGYQILKDKKEPVAKTVAPPVVVPPKPKPKPAPPKPEPVVVAPEPEPIVVAPEPEPEPEPEPVAPDLSPSPQVIAMEKALREEAIASKGKFSEKLLAKYPLYAEAYVRDYVKKRGGTFSPDFEKWLKNTKNNREVFAMFFPPDPSVATNVAFMIDELGLETTEKYNQLVLAFAVGRREFGMGAFDLTQQGRYIDALGKLNGLRSSGVMPPPADLYCAGKPPVNWYGNAPRTVDEECYKKVEAYLDRKKITPKQAWVNKYPTVSEIGDTAITEGNLAGFLHEYLYRHGQLRRKRDPFPTPVEFFTYLVDKYENCSKLRDVDHKRVEWTGVSLEGTPWPAMMALSETRPLRECDSVWERYMGQRGPTRLWLYGPYRMDDDKEPPILFSFDPDPEWSRESNERKLHEGGVCGTMSLISRNSQIARGIPAAPAGQPGHGNLMTTNFNGNGCWLSVGQSVDTLKATTGFWYFRDSKAPRTGNAEYQSGLALSMNIDYEKFIDSRFAMNIYKLAGANSSTEEAQDPSGTLPREFTQTAMRTVLKANPFYTEAWYTLFKQAPQDLMGATKMVDEVREALPDGMGIRKLWKTRKYVSSVGRGDKNGKEMLANHAKEYVNVLCSVILENALKQEHDYKTFQWADLMSWLKSETKRNSYPEPQAAYQIAYAKAQGTDRLKRTVDRGFKKALNFYRDENNTLNAPKDVDQQEMSFSLDALCLALPKEELLPWMKNMVDTCPDGFKYKPKNKKETKIHPFYSTLTKNYMSLADGTEKSRVKSEMKEASNRILELSQNKKGDGEGTSGRRRRR
;
A
#
# COMPACT_ATOMS: atom_id res chain seq x y z
N MET A 1 -24.41 -17.88 40.58
CA MET A 1 -23.84 -17.98 39.22
C MET A 1 -22.92 -16.81 39.03
N THR A 2 -21.69 -17.00 38.55
CA THR A 2 -20.79 -15.89 38.22
C THR A 2 -21.27 -15.20 36.95
N VAL A 3 -21.39 -13.87 36.99
CA VAL A 3 -21.70 -13.06 35.80
C VAL A 3 -20.57 -13.24 34.78
N PRO A 4 -20.87 -13.47 33.47
CA PRO A 4 -19.83 -13.57 32.45
C PRO A 4 -19.02 -12.27 32.39
N GLN A 5 -17.71 -12.36 32.63
CA GLN A 5 -16.84 -11.20 32.51
C GLN A 5 -16.59 -10.88 31.04
N THR A 6 -16.94 -9.66 30.66
CA THR A 6 -16.58 -9.05 29.38
C THR A 6 -15.07 -8.81 29.39
N PRO A 7 -14.29 -9.39 28.45
CA PRO A 7 -12.84 -9.31 28.49
C PRO A 7 -12.35 -7.87 28.40
N ALA A 8 -11.36 -7.53 29.21
CA ALA A 8 -10.65 -6.26 29.15
C ALA A 8 -9.83 -6.14 27.84
N LEU A 9 -9.54 -4.91 27.42
CA LEU A 9 -8.70 -4.63 26.28
C LEU A 9 -7.25 -5.09 26.53
N PRO A 10 -6.60 -5.75 25.56
CA PRO A 10 -5.27 -6.30 25.75
C PRO A 10 -4.20 -5.22 25.83
N SER A 11 -3.04 -5.56 26.42
CA SER A 11 -1.86 -4.70 26.34
C SER A 11 -1.50 -4.42 24.87
N HIS A 12 -1.14 -3.17 24.60
CA HIS A 12 -0.89 -2.60 23.27
C HIS A 12 -2.13 -2.31 22.41
N PHE A 13 -3.34 -2.55 22.91
CA PHE A 13 -4.55 -2.02 22.27
C PHE A 13 -4.50 -0.48 22.24
N ASN A 14 -5.02 0.13 21.17
CA ASN A 14 -4.98 1.59 20.97
C ASN A 14 -6.38 2.18 20.99
N ILE A 15 -6.65 3.06 21.95
CA ILE A 15 -7.91 3.77 22.12
C ILE A 15 -7.69 5.23 21.75
N GLY A 16 -8.18 5.68 20.59
CA GLY A 16 -8.16 7.10 20.21
C GLY A 16 -6.75 7.74 20.16
N GLY A 17 -5.71 6.93 19.91
CA GLY A 17 -4.30 7.36 19.94
C GLY A 17 -3.54 6.94 21.19
N TYR A 18 -4.23 6.60 22.28
CA TYR A 18 -3.64 6.17 23.54
C TYR A 18 -3.38 4.66 23.53
N ARG A 19 -2.12 4.25 23.72
CA ARG A 19 -1.72 2.83 23.74
C ARG A 19 -1.77 2.28 25.15
N ILE A 20 -2.66 1.33 25.42
CA ILE A 20 -2.71 0.60 26.71
C ILE A 20 -1.37 -0.10 26.94
N THR A 21 -0.76 0.12 28.11
CA THR A 21 0.42 -0.60 28.59
C THR A 21 0.04 -1.74 29.51
N ALA A 22 -0.93 -1.52 30.41
CA ALA A 22 -1.41 -2.51 31.37
C ALA A 22 -2.88 -2.27 31.74
N LEU A 23 -3.58 -3.33 32.11
CA LEU A 23 -4.79 -3.26 32.92
C LEU A 23 -4.37 -3.02 34.38
N VAL A 24 -4.93 -1.99 35.02
CA VAL A 24 -4.65 -1.60 36.41
C VAL A 24 -5.71 -2.15 37.35
N GLU A 25 -6.99 -2.09 36.95
CA GLU A 25 -8.13 -2.49 37.76
C GLU A 25 -9.32 -2.90 36.87
N SER A 26 -10.14 -3.84 37.31
CA SER A 26 -11.45 -4.13 36.71
C SER A 26 -12.52 -4.12 37.81
N GLY A 27 -13.46 -3.19 37.70
CA GLY A 27 -14.65 -3.09 38.54
C GLY A 27 -15.87 -3.78 37.94
N PRO A 28 -17.04 -3.71 38.60
CA PRO A 28 -18.29 -4.23 38.05
C PRO A 28 -18.75 -3.47 36.80
N ASP A 29 -18.46 -2.17 36.73
CA ASP A 29 -18.94 -1.27 35.67
C ASP A 29 -17.83 -0.70 34.78
N TYR A 30 -16.56 -1.06 35.01
CA TYR A 30 -15.42 -0.43 34.32
C TYR A 30 -14.15 -1.27 34.28
N ASN A 31 -13.25 -0.89 33.36
CA ASN A 31 -11.84 -1.26 33.39
C ASN A 31 -10.98 0.00 33.49
N LEU A 32 -9.97 0.00 34.34
CA LEU A 32 -8.96 1.06 34.45
C LEU A 32 -7.66 0.56 33.80
N TYR A 33 -7.18 1.29 32.81
CA TYR A 33 -5.95 1.00 32.09
C TYR A 33 -4.89 2.04 32.39
N GLN A 34 -3.63 1.62 32.46
CA GLN A 34 -2.51 2.52 32.23
C GLN A 34 -2.26 2.58 30.73
N ALA A 35 -2.06 3.78 30.19
CA ALA A 35 -1.79 3.99 28.78
C ALA A 35 -0.70 5.05 28.56
N ILE A 36 -0.14 5.05 27.35
CA ILE A 36 0.75 6.11 26.85
C ILE A 36 -0.04 6.95 25.85
N SER A 37 -0.07 8.27 26.06
CA SER A 37 -0.72 9.24 25.17
C SER A 37 -0.01 9.35 23.81
N PRO A 38 -0.64 9.96 22.78
CA PRO A 38 0.02 10.24 21.50
C PRO A 38 1.34 11.02 21.62
N GLU A 39 1.45 11.87 22.66
CA GLU A 39 2.60 12.70 23.01
C GLU A 39 3.66 11.95 23.84
N GLY A 40 3.37 10.71 24.24
CA GLY A 40 4.28 9.85 25.01
C GLY A 40 4.12 9.93 26.53
N GLN A 41 3.10 10.62 27.05
CA GLN A 41 2.88 10.76 28.50
C GLN A 41 2.11 9.56 29.07
N ALA A 42 2.45 9.14 30.29
CA ALA A 42 1.72 8.08 30.98
C ALA A 42 0.44 8.63 31.61
N VAL A 43 -0.70 8.01 31.31
CA VAL A 43 -2.04 8.41 31.78
C VAL A 43 -2.83 7.20 32.26
N LEU A 44 -3.92 7.44 32.99
CA LEU A 44 -4.92 6.43 33.33
C LEU A 44 -6.17 6.63 32.46
N ILE A 45 -6.73 5.53 31.96
CA ILE A 45 -7.96 5.53 31.16
C ILE A 45 -8.99 4.62 31.83
N ARG A 46 -10.09 5.20 32.31
CA ARG A 46 -11.23 4.43 32.84
C ARG A 46 -12.29 4.26 31.75
N GLU A 47 -12.41 3.03 31.26
CA GLU A 47 -13.41 2.60 30.27
C GLU A 47 -14.69 2.14 30.98
N PHE A 48 -15.85 2.63 30.55
CA PHE A 48 -17.14 2.04 30.93
C PHE A 48 -17.29 0.63 30.32
N CYS A 49 -17.42 -0.39 31.16
CA CYS A 49 -17.51 -1.78 30.73
C CYS A 49 -18.39 -2.57 31.73
N PRO A 50 -19.74 -2.40 31.67
CA PRO A 50 -20.66 -3.04 32.60
C PRO A 50 -20.71 -4.55 32.38
N GLN A 51 -20.08 -5.27 33.32
CA GLN A 51 -19.82 -6.70 33.24
C GLN A 51 -21.14 -7.48 33.14
N GLY A 52 -21.30 -8.27 32.07
CA GLY A 52 -22.52 -9.03 31.79
C GLY A 52 -23.65 -8.27 31.10
N LEU A 53 -23.57 -6.94 30.95
CA LEU A 53 -24.53 -6.17 30.12
C LEU A 53 -24.05 -5.99 28.67
N VAL A 54 -22.73 -6.07 28.42
CA VAL A 54 -22.10 -5.90 27.10
C VAL A 54 -21.22 -7.06 26.68
N THR A 55 -21.15 -7.28 25.37
CA THR A 55 -20.14 -8.13 24.72
C THR A 55 -19.08 -7.26 24.04
N ARG A 56 -17.86 -7.78 23.88
CA ARG A 56 -16.75 -7.09 23.19
C ARG A 56 -16.31 -7.84 21.95
N ASP A 57 -16.16 -7.14 20.83
CA ASP A 57 -15.39 -7.63 19.69
C ASP A 57 -13.88 -7.47 19.97
N LEU A 58 -13.15 -8.58 20.01
CA LEU A 58 -11.72 -8.62 20.29
C LEU A 58 -10.84 -8.07 19.15
N ALA A 59 -11.37 -7.93 17.93
CA ALA A 59 -10.64 -7.39 16.79
C ALA A 59 -10.71 -5.85 16.71
N THR A 60 -11.86 -5.28 17.05
CA THR A 60 -12.12 -3.82 16.98
C THR A 60 -12.12 -3.12 18.34
N GLY A 61 -12.24 -3.88 19.44
CA GLY A 61 -12.39 -3.38 20.80
C GLY A 61 -13.80 -2.91 21.16
N GLU A 62 -14.73 -2.90 20.20
CA GLU A 62 -16.06 -2.30 20.35
C GLU A 62 -16.96 -3.09 21.32
N LEU A 63 -17.64 -2.35 22.21
CA LEU A 63 -18.66 -2.87 23.13
C LEU A 63 -20.05 -2.77 22.52
N SER A 64 -20.84 -3.84 22.66
CA SER A 64 -22.24 -3.86 22.24
C SER A 64 -23.14 -4.44 23.33
N ALA A 65 -24.21 -3.71 23.64
CA ALA A 65 -25.28 -4.16 24.54
C ALA A 65 -26.40 -4.84 23.72
N ALA A 66 -26.90 -5.97 24.21
CA ALA A 66 -28.06 -6.62 23.61
C ALA A 66 -29.32 -5.73 23.75
N PRO A 67 -30.29 -5.78 22.81
CA PRO A 67 -31.49 -4.92 22.85
C PRO A 67 -32.24 -4.93 24.19
N GLU A 68 -32.36 -6.09 24.81
CA GLU A 68 -32.98 -6.35 26.11
C GLU A 68 -32.25 -5.66 27.29
N ASN A 69 -30.93 -5.48 27.20
CA ASN A 69 -30.10 -4.86 28.24
C ASN A 69 -30.00 -3.34 28.08
N ARG A 70 -30.52 -2.76 26.99
CA ARG A 70 -30.22 -1.39 26.59
C ARG A 70 -30.66 -0.32 27.59
N ALA A 71 -31.76 -0.53 28.30
CA ALA A 71 -32.22 0.37 29.37
C ALA A 71 -31.28 0.35 30.60
N GLN A 72 -30.87 -0.86 31.03
CA GLN A 72 -29.94 -1.04 32.14
C GLN A 72 -28.54 -0.51 31.80
N PHE A 73 -28.09 -0.73 30.56
CA PHE A 73 -26.84 -0.17 30.04
C PHE A 73 -26.85 1.37 30.09
N SER A 74 -27.92 2.02 29.63
CA SER A 74 -28.05 3.48 29.70
C SER A 74 -28.04 4.01 31.13
N GLN A 75 -28.74 3.36 32.06
CA GLN A 75 -28.75 3.74 33.48
C GLN A 75 -27.38 3.56 34.15
N ALA A 76 -26.69 2.45 33.87
CA ALA A 76 -25.33 2.21 34.36
C ALA A 76 -24.33 3.20 33.76
N GLN A 77 -24.50 3.60 32.49
CA GLN A 77 -23.66 4.60 31.84
C GLN A 77 -23.84 5.98 32.49
N GLU A 78 -25.08 6.39 32.79
CA GLU A 78 -25.36 7.65 33.46
C GLU A 78 -24.74 7.69 34.86
N ALA A 79 -24.92 6.62 35.65
CA ALA A 79 -24.29 6.48 36.97
C ALA A 79 -22.75 6.53 36.89
N PHE A 80 -22.14 5.82 35.93
CA PHE A 80 -20.70 5.84 35.70
C PHE A 80 -20.21 7.23 35.28
N GLU A 81 -20.90 7.91 34.35
CA GLU A 81 -20.56 9.27 33.93
C GLU A 81 -20.65 10.26 35.11
N THR A 82 -21.67 10.15 35.97
CA THR A 82 -21.80 10.98 37.19
C THR A 82 -20.70 10.69 38.20
N GLN A 83 -20.35 9.42 38.44
CA GLN A 83 -19.37 9.04 39.46
C GLN A 83 -17.92 9.36 39.06
N TYR A 84 -17.57 9.22 37.78
CA TYR A 84 -16.18 9.23 37.33
C TYR A 84 -15.79 10.42 36.45
N SER A 85 -16.71 11.30 36.04
CA SER A 85 -16.35 12.53 35.31
C SER A 85 -15.55 13.53 36.16
N ALA A 86 -15.70 13.51 37.48
CA ALA A 86 -14.95 14.35 38.38
C ALA A 86 -13.44 14.06 38.29
N ASN A 87 -12.64 15.13 38.14
CA ASN A 87 -11.17 15.09 38.00
C ASN A 87 -10.64 14.41 36.71
N ALA A 88 -11.48 14.12 35.72
CA ALA A 88 -11.03 13.66 34.42
C ALA A 88 -10.56 14.86 33.55
N GLU A 89 -9.38 14.75 32.94
CA GLU A 89 -8.81 15.76 32.02
C GLU A 89 -9.46 15.72 30.63
N GLY A 90 -10.13 14.62 30.30
CA GLY A 90 -10.82 14.47 29.02
C GLY A 90 -11.79 13.29 28.99
N LYS A 91 -12.75 13.37 28.09
CA LYS A 91 -13.76 12.33 27.84
C LYS A 91 -13.72 11.93 26.37
N LEU A 92 -13.50 10.65 26.10
CA LEU A 92 -13.57 10.07 24.76
C LEU A 92 -14.90 9.30 24.61
N ARG A 93 -15.51 9.40 23.43
CA ARG A 93 -16.65 8.56 23.01
C ARG A 93 -16.24 7.78 21.76
N GLY A 94 -16.46 6.47 21.75
CA GLY A 94 -16.06 5.58 20.66
C GLY A 94 -16.04 4.12 21.12
N PHE A 95 -15.89 3.18 20.19
CA PHE A 95 -15.87 1.73 20.51
C PHE A 95 -17.10 1.26 21.32
N GLY A 96 -18.28 1.84 21.04
CA GLY A 96 -19.52 1.55 21.79
C GLY A 96 -19.50 1.94 23.27
N THR A 97 -18.52 2.73 23.72
CA THR A 97 -18.29 3.05 25.14
C THR A 97 -17.88 4.50 25.38
N VAL A 98 -17.68 4.83 26.66
CA VAL A 98 -17.23 6.10 27.19
C VAL A 98 -15.97 5.87 28.01
N LEU A 99 -14.96 6.72 27.78
CA LEU A 99 -13.69 6.65 28.49
C LEU A 99 -13.35 8.00 29.13
N PHE A 100 -12.90 7.96 30.38
CA PHE A 100 -12.35 9.12 31.08
C PHE A 100 -10.83 9.01 31.21
N LEU A 101 -10.15 10.11 30.92
CA LEU A 101 -8.70 10.26 31.02
C LEU A 101 -8.33 10.95 32.34
N TYR A 102 -7.32 10.44 33.04
CA TYR A 102 -6.76 11.06 34.25
C TYR A 102 -5.24 11.13 34.14
N PRO A 103 -4.61 12.16 34.72
CA PRO A 103 -3.16 12.24 34.80
C PRO A 103 -2.63 11.14 35.73
N LEU A 104 -1.51 10.51 35.36
CA LEU A 104 -0.80 9.63 36.28
C LEU A 104 -0.05 10.51 37.29
N ALA A 105 -0.68 10.77 38.45
CA ALA A 105 -0.18 11.71 39.44
C ALA A 105 1.29 11.42 39.84
N GLN A 106 2.13 12.45 39.76
CA GLN A 106 3.46 12.41 40.38
C GLN A 106 3.31 12.35 41.92
N PRO A 107 4.22 11.66 42.64
CA PRO A 107 4.18 11.65 44.10
C PRO A 107 4.20 13.07 44.67
N GLN A 108 3.19 13.43 45.45
CA GLN A 108 3.12 14.74 46.09
C GLN A 108 4.31 14.93 47.04
N ALA A 109 5.03 16.04 46.87
CA ALA A 109 6.07 16.45 47.79
C ALA A 109 5.49 16.67 49.19
N GLN A 110 6.13 16.10 50.22
CA GLN A 110 5.83 16.43 51.61
C GLN A 110 6.25 17.88 51.92
N ALA A 111 5.44 18.54 52.75
CA ALA A 111 5.58 19.94 53.12
C ALA A 111 6.82 20.20 54.03
N PRO A 112 7.26 21.47 54.19
CA PRO A 112 8.67 21.79 54.43
C PRO A 112 9.10 21.83 55.90
N ALA A 113 10.40 21.59 56.12
CA ALA A 113 11.13 22.07 57.30
C ALA A 113 11.87 23.39 56.98
N GLN A 114 11.91 24.30 57.95
CA GLN A 114 12.35 25.70 57.81
C GLN A 114 13.87 25.91 58.16
N PRO A 115 14.48 27.12 58.04
CA PRO A 115 15.64 27.27 57.16
C PRO A 115 16.91 27.93 57.77
N GLN A 116 17.89 28.22 56.88
CA GLN A 116 19.03 29.18 57.00
C GLN A 116 20.27 28.77 57.83
N PRO A 117 21.43 29.46 57.68
CA PRO A 117 22.07 30.06 56.49
C PRO A 117 23.52 29.49 56.31
N ALA A 118 24.41 29.84 55.36
CA ALA A 118 24.88 31.19 54.98
C ALA A 118 25.91 31.18 53.81
N VAL A 119 25.79 32.19 52.93
CA VAL A 119 26.86 33.15 52.52
C VAL A 119 28.00 32.72 51.57
N ALA A 120 27.88 33.20 50.31
CA ALA A 120 28.90 33.93 49.49
C ALA A 120 30.15 33.15 48.98
N HIS A 121 30.94 33.56 47.97
CA HIS A 121 31.00 34.62 46.93
C HIS A 121 32.02 34.13 45.84
N ALA A 122 32.22 34.68 44.64
CA ALA A 122 31.46 35.54 43.72
C ALA A 122 32.25 35.68 42.38
N GLN A 123 31.56 35.98 41.25
CA GLN A 123 32.14 36.58 40.00
C GLN A 123 33.25 35.77 39.25
N ALA A 124 33.65 36.07 38.00
CA ALA A 124 32.95 36.56 36.80
C ALA A 124 33.84 36.35 35.54
N LEU A 125 33.21 36.24 34.36
CA LEU A 125 33.65 36.72 33.03
C LEU A 125 35.14 36.61 32.55
N ARG A 126 35.35 35.77 31.50
CA ARG A 126 35.83 36.09 30.11
C ARG A 126 36.99 37.12 29.92
N PRO A 127 37.96 36.89 28.99
CA PRO A 127 37.64 36.98 27.54
C PRO A 127 38.49 36.13 26.53
N ALA A 128 38.14 36.28 25.25
CA ALA A 128 38.49 35.46 24.09
C ALA A 128 39.82 35.77 23.36
N LYS A 129 40.25 34.86 22.45
CA LYS A 129 40.52 35.18 21.02
C LYS A 129 40.67 33.95 20.09
N LYS A 130 40.21 34.13 18.84
CA LYS A 130 40.40 33.31 17.60
C LYS A 130 41.70 33.75 16.87
N PRO A 131 42.08 33.24 15.67
CA PRO A 131 41.80 31.97 14.96
C PRO A 131 43.09 31.28 14.39
N GLN A 132 42.96 30.15 13.66
CA GLN A 132 43.53 30.00 12.29
C GLN A 132 43.15 28.67 11.60
N GLN A 133 43.11 28.71 10.26
CA GLN A 133 42.91 27.59 9.33
C GLN A 133 44.28 27.19 8.73
N PRO A 134 44.51 25.92 8.37
CA PRO A 134 45.12 25.71 7.03
C PRO A 134 44.67 24.43 6.27
N GLN A 135 44.19 24.69 5.04
CA GLN A 135 44.57 24.07 3.74
C GLN A 135 44.54 22.55 3.48
N LEU A 136 43.97 22.21 2.31
CA LEU A 136 44.01 20.90 1.64
C LEU A 136 45.44 20.48 1.23
N ARG A 137 45.68 19.17 1.20
CA ARG A 137 46.71 18.53 0.34
C ARG A 137 46.11 17.39 -0.49
N LYS A 138 46.68 17.18 -1.68
CA LYS A 138 46.30 16.18 -2.68
C LYS A 138 46.68 14.74 -2.24
N PRO A 139 46.01 13.69 -2.76
CA PRO A 139 46.27 12.31 -2.36
C PRO A 139 47.57 11.74 -2.93
N VAL A 140 48.19 10.83 -2.17
CA VAL A 140 49.31 9.99 -2.60
C VAL A 140 48.78 8.57 -2.85
N ILE A 141 49.11 8.00 -4.01
CA ILE A 141 48.77 6.61 -4.37
C ILE A 141 49.82 5.67 -3.75
N GLY A 142 49.38 4.60 -3.10
CA GLY A 142 50.28 3.63 -2.44
C GLY A 142 49.76 2.20 -2.44
N ALA A 143 50.33 1.37 -3.32
CA ALA A 143 50.49 -0.09 -3.29
C ALA A 143 49.29 -1.02 -2.98
N VAL A 144 49.00 -1.91 -3.94
CA VAL A 144 48.24 -3.16 -3.78
C VAL A 144 49.20 -4.34 -3.83
N THR A 145 49.06 -5.32 -2.92
CA THR A 145 49.61 -6.70 -3.03
C THR A 145 48.82 -7.64 -2.08
N PRO A 146 48.82 -8.98 -2.27
CA PRO A 146 47.52 -9.68 -2.30
C PRO A 146 47.37 -10.97 -1.47
N GLY A 147 46.11 -11.32 -1.17
CA GLY A 147 45.63 -12.71 -1.27
C GLY A 147 45.28 -13.47 0.01
N ALA A 148 44.01 -13.92 0.10
CA ALA A 148 43.61 -15.26 0.55
C ALA A 148 42.18 -15.56 0.03
N PRO A 149 41.84 -16.81 -0.33
CA PRO A 149 40.62 -17.12 -1.08
C PRO A 149 39.37 -17.32 -0.20
N LEU A 150 38.20 -16.89 -0.70
CA LEU A 150 36.90 -17.15 -0.08
C LEU A 150 36.48 -18.64 -0.20
N PRO A 151 35.84 -19.23 0.82
CA PRO A 151 35.46 -20.64 0.82
C PRO A 151 34.31 -20.95 -0.15
N LYS A 152 34.40 -22.12 -0.81
CA LYS A 152 33.40 -22.61 -1.77
C LYS A 152 32.08 -22.97 -1.06
N VAL A 153 31.00 -22.25 -1.37
CA VAL A 153 29.64 -22.61 -0.93
C VAL A 153 29.20 -23.91 -1.62
N LYS A 154 28.81 -24.92 -0.83
CA LYS A 154 28.23 -26.17 -1.35
C LYS A 154 26.85 -25.91 -1.95
N ARG A 155 26.64 -26.32 -3.19
CA ARG A 155 25.29 -26.41 -3.80
C ARG A 155 24.56 -27.64 -3.26
N SER A 156 23.42 -27.47 -2.59
CA SER A 156 22.40 -28.51 -2.42
C SER A 156 21.44 -28.48 -3.62
N GLY A 157 21.04 -29.66 -4.11
CA GLY A 157 20.47 -29.82 -5.45
C GLY A 157 18.94 -29.89 -5.56
N GLY A 158 18.44 -29.55 -6.75
CA GLY A 158 17.08 -29.79 -7.24
C GLY A 158 17.14 -30.37 -8.67
N PHE A 159 16.10 -31.12 -9.07
CA PHE A 159 16.16 -32.13 -10.15
C PHE A 159 16.29 -31.62 -11.61
N PRO A 160 16.75 -32.46 -12.57
CA PRO A 160 17.10 -32.05 -13.91
C PRO A 160 16.08 -32.48 -14.99
N VAL A 161 15.42 -31.51 -15.62
CA VAL A 161 14.69 -31.69 -16.91
C VAL A 161 14.97 -30.54 -17.88
N ILE A 162 15.22 -29.33 -17.36
CA ILE A 162 15.37 -28.10 -18.17
C ILE A 162 16.75 -28.00 -18.88
N THR A 163 17.81 -28.59 -18.32
CA THR A 163 19.19 -28.41 -18.79
C THR A 163 19.48 -29.01 -20.17
N VAL A 164 18.78 -30.09 -20.55
CA VAL A 164 18.97 -30.76 -21.86
C VAL A 164 18.40 -29.89 -23.00
N ILE A 165 17.28 -29.21 -22.76
CA ILE A 165 16.63 -28.33 -23.74
C ILE A 165 17.49 -27.09 -24.02
N ILE A 166 18.03 -26.46 -22.98
CA ILE A 166 18.85 -25.23 -23.11
C ILE A 166 20.14 -25.49 -23.88
N THR A 167 20.82 -26.62 -23.61
CA THR A 167 22.08 -26.96 -24.28
C THR A 167 21.89 -27.23 -25.78
N GLY A 168 20.79 -27.89 -26.17
CA GLY A 168 20.47 -28.14 -27.58
C GLY A 168 20.19 -26.87 -28.40
N MET A 169 19.51 -25.88 -27.81
CA MET A 169 19.20 -24.63 -28.51
C MET A 169 20.45 -23.75 -28.74
N LEU A 170 21.39 -23.72 -27.80
CA LEU A 170 22.60 -22.89 -27.91
C LEU A 170 23.50 -23.29 -29.09
N VAL A 171 23.61 -24.59 -29.40
CA VAL A 171 24.37 -25.08 -30.57
C VAL A 171 23.71 -24.63 -31.88
N LEU A 172 22.37 -24.64 -31.94
CA LEU A 172 21.61 -24.20 -33.11
C LEU A 172 21.78 -22.70 -33.38
N PHE A 173 21.73 -21.86 -32.33
CA PHE A 173 21.95 -20.42 -32.43
C PHE A 173 23.40 -20.06 -32.82
N GLY A 174 24.40 -20.80 -32.33
CA GLY A 174 25.79 -20.62 -32.74
C GLY A 174 26.02 -20.86 -34.23
N PHE A 175 25.37 -21.90 -34.79
CA PHE A 175 25.48 -22.22 -36.22
C PHE A 175 24.80 -21.18 -37.12
N LEU A 176 23.60 -20.68 -36.76
CA LEU A 176 22.94 -19.60 -37.52
C LEU A 176 23.70 -18.26 -37.44
N GLY A 177 24.29 -17.93 -36.29
CA GLY A 177 25.06 -16.69 -36.12
C GLY A 177 26.29 -16.62 -37.02
N TYR A 178 26.97 -17.75 -37.23
CA TYR A 178 28.16 -17.83 -38.10
C TYR A 178 27.85 -17.60 -39.59
N GLN A 179 26.69 -18.05 -40.08
CA GLN A 179 26.28 -17.88 -41.48
C GLN A 179 25.92 -16.43 -41.82
N ILE A 180 25.47 -15.63 -40.85
CA ILE A 180 25.02 -14.24 -41.07
C ILE A 180 26.20 -13.25 -41.15
N LEU A 181 27.34 -13.58 -40.55
CA LEU A 181 28.50 -12.68 -40.42
C LEU A 181 29.43 -12.63 -41.65
N LYS A 182 29.14 -13.37 -42.73
CA LYS A 182 30.03 -13.44 -43.91
C LYS A 182 29.81 -12.37 -44.99
N ASP A 183 28.66 -11.68 -44.99
CA ASP A 183 28.29 -10.74 -46.07
C ASP A 183 28.15 -9.28 -45.60
N LYS A 184 29.23 -8.49 -45.67
CA LYS A 184 29.35 -7.24 -46.48
C LYS A 184 30.52 -6.35 -46.03
N LYS A 185 31.21 -5.76 -47.02
CA LYS A 185 32.27 -4.73 -46.86
C LYS A 185 31.68 -3.30 -47.02
N GLU A 186 32.19 -2.38 -46.19
CA GLU A 186 32.66 -0.99 -46.43
C GLU A 186 32.19 -0.16 -47.68
N PRO A 187 32.03 1.18 -47.56
CA PRO A 187 33.20 2.09 -47.67
C PRO A 187 33.26 3.41 -46.86
N VAL A 188 34.47 3.97 -46.85
CA VAL A 188 35.03 5.25 -46.35
C VAL A 188 34.69 6.43 -47.28
N ALA A 189 34.71 7.74 -46.93
CA ALA A 189 34.51 8.58 -45.72
C ALA A 189 34.79 10.08 -46.14
N LYS A 190 34.57 11.10 -45.27
CA LYS A 190 35.28 12.42 -45.35
C LYS A 190 35.07 13.36 -44.14
N THR A 191 36.05 14.25 -43.91
CA THR A 191 36.25 15.10 -42.71
C THR A 191 36.40 16.57 -43.09
N VAL A 192 35.82 17.52 -42.33
CA VAL A 192 36.28 18.94 -42.20
C VAL A 192 35.83 19.51 -40.83
N ALA A 193 36.64 20.38 -40.22
CA ALA A 193 36.31 21.24 -39.07
C ALA A 193 37.07 22.60 -39.19
N PRO A 194 36.98 23.56 -38.24
CA PRO A 194 36.05 24.69 -38.26
C PRO A 194 36.77 26.06 -38.23
N PRO A 195 36.05 27.18 -37.96
CA PRO A 195 36.65 28.24 -37.12
C PRO A 195 35.74 28.76 -35.99
N VAL A 196 36.36 29.56 -35.11
CA VAL A 196 35.91 29.98 -33.77
C VAL A 196 35.27 31.38 -33.77
N VAL A 197 34.30 31.64 -32.87
CA VAL A 197 33.89 33.00 -32.45
C VAL A 197 33.74 33.08 -30.92
N VAL A 198 34.14 34.20 -30.33
CA VAL A 198 34.24 34.49 -28.88
C VAL A 198 33.03 35.31 -28.38
N PRO A 199 32.50 35.10 -27.16
CA PRO A 199 31.30 35.79 -26.67
C PRO A 199 31.56 37.18 -26.04
N PRO A 200 30.63 38.15 -26.16
CA PRO A 200 30.67 39.42 -25.44
C PRO A 200 30.01 39.37 -24.04
N LYS A 201 30.43 40.27 -23.15
CA LYS A 201 29.95 40.42 -21.75
C LYS A 201 28.83 41.49 -21.59
N PRO A 202 28.10 41.51 -20.46
CA PRO A 202 26.76 42.13 -20.36
C PRO A 202 26.73 43.63 -20.03
N LYS A 203 25.55 44.26 -20.25
CA LYS A 203 25.20 45.62 -19.80
C LYS A 203 24.42 45.61 -18.46
N PRO A 204 24.50 46.66 -17.62
CA PRO A 204 23.87 46.70 -16.29
C PRO A 204 22.44 47.28 -16.27
N LYS A 205 21.73 47.04 -15.16
CA LYS A 205 20.31 47.44 -14.89
C LYS A 205 20.16 48.94 -14.53
N PRO A 206 19.00 49.57 -14.81
CA PRO A 206 18.60 50.86 -14.24
C PRO A 206 18.16 50.76 -12.76
N ALA A 207 18.21 51.88 -12.05
CA ALA A 207 17.80 52.04 -10.65
C ALA A 207 16.39 52.70 -10.52
N PRO A 208 15.68 52.53 -9.38
CA PRO A 208 14.35 53.10 -9.15
C PRO A 208 14.36 54.57 -8.69
N PRO A 209 13.25 55.32 -8.88
CA PRO A 209 13.15 56.74 -8.52
C PRO A 209 12.87 57.02 -7.03
N LYS A 210 12.92 58.31 -6.69
CA LYS A 210 13.17 58.93 -5.37
C LYS A 210 11.86 59.37 -4.66
N PRO A 211 11.77 59.35 -3.31
CA PRO A 211 10.65 59.92 -2.54
C PRO A 211 11.01 61.24 -1.82
N GLU A 212 10.13 62.25 -1.89
CA GLU A 212 10.15 63.50 -1.11
C GLU A 212 8.71 64.09 -1.05
N PRO A 213 8.36 64.99 -0.11
CA PRO A 213 8.75 65.03 1.31
C PRO A 213 7.54 65.27 2.26
N VAL A 214 7.73 65.08 3.57
CA VAL A 214 6.74 65.45 4.62
C VAL A 214 7.18 66.74 5.32
N VAL A 215 6.23 67.65 5.56
CA VAL A 215 6.44 68.94 6.25
C VAL A 215 6.28 68.77 7.77
N VAL A 216 7.11 69.46 8.55
CA VAL A 216 7.08 69.46 10.02
C VAL A 216 6.81 70.89 10.54
N ALA A 217 5.91 71.01 11.51
CA ALA A 217 5.63 72.19 12.34
C ALA A 217 5.00 71.71 13.68
N PRO A 218 5.05 72.50 14.78
CA PRO A 218 5.68 71.98 16.01
C PRO A 218 4.74 71.72 17.22
N GLU A 219 5.33 71.19 18.29
CA GLU A 219 4.71 70.88 19.59
C GLU A 219 4.12 72.10 20.34
N PRO A 220 3.07 71.87 21.14
CA PRO A 220 2.83 72.58 22.39
C PRO A 220 2.87 71.66 23.63
N GLU A 221 3.11 72.29 24.79
CA GLU A 221 3.30 71.72 26.13
C GLU A 221 2.04 71.06 26.76
N PRO A 222 2.18 70.24 27.82
CA PRO A 222 1.12 69.33 28.26
C PRO A 222 0.03 70.00 29.10
N ILE A 223 -1.23 69.68 28.79
CA ILE A 223 -2.41 70.04 29.59
C ILE A 223 -3.04 68.77 30.15
N VAL A 224 -3.28 68.75 31.47
CA VAL A 224 -3.98 67.66 32.17
C VAL A 224 -5.49 67.86 32.03
N VAL A 225 -6.18 66.94 31.35
CA VAL A 225 -7.66 66.87 31.29
C VAL A 225 -8.11 65.42 31.52
N ALA A 226 -9.33 65.27 32.03
CA ALA A 226 -9.95 64.03 32.54
C ALA A 226 -10.18 62.95 31.46
N PRO A 227 -10.46 61.68 31.83
CA PRO A 227 -10.57 60.59 30.86
C PRO A 227 -11.82 60.73 29.98
N GLU A 228 -11.61 60.69 28.66
CA GLU A 228 -12.67 60.42 27.68
C GLU A 228 -13.15 58.95 27.80
N PRO A 229 -14.41 58.66 27.43
CA PRO A 229 -14.91 57.29 27.41
C PRO A 229 -14.22 56.48 26.31
N GLU A 230 -14.02 55.18 26.54
CA GLU A 230 -13.44 54.28 25.53
C GLU A 230 -14.26 54.32 24.23
N PRO A 231 -13.62 54.45 23.06
CA PRO A 231 -14.32 54.36 21.79
C PRO A 231 -14.89 52.95 21.61
N GLU A 232 -16.12 52.86 21.10
CA GLU A 232 -16.70 51.56 20.74
C GLU A 232 -15.77 50.83 19.75
N PRO A 233 -15.55 49.52 19.92
CA PRO A 233 -14.65 48.78 19.04
C PRO A 233 -15.17 48.82 17.60
N GLU A 234 -14.29 49.17 16.65
CA GLU A 234 -14.60 49.05 15.23
C GLU A 234 -15.07 47.61 14.93
N PRO A 235 -16.18 47.44 14.18
CA PRO A 235 -16.68 46.10 13.87
C PRO A 235 -15.61 45.32 13.11
N GLU A 236 -15.30 44.11 13.60
CA GLU A 236 -14.32 43.24 12.95
C GLU A 236 -14.64 43.12 11.44
N PRO A 237 -13.64 43.24 10.55
CA PRO A 237 -13.88 43.18 9.12
C PRO A 237 -14.51 41.83 8.78
N VAL A 238 -15.77 41.87 8.34
CA VAL A 238 -16.57 40.68 8.01
C VAL A 238 -15.74 39.77 7.11
N ALA A 239 -15.50 38.54 7.58
CA ALA A 239 -14.67 37.58 6.86
C ALA A 239 -15.17 37.43 5.41
N PRO A 240 -14.29 37.49 4.40
CA PRO A 240 -14.70 37.50 3.01
C PRO A 240 -15.51 36.24 2.67
N ASP A 241 -16.62 36.42 1.95
CA ASP A 241 -17.46 35.29 1.52
C ASP A 241 -16.71 34.39 0.53
N LEU A 242 -16.27 33.24 1.03
CA LEU A 242 -15.56 32.21 0.28
C LEU A 242 -16.49 31.16 -0.37
N SER A 243 -17.82 31.31 -0.25
CA SER A 243 -18.80 30.46 -0.94
C SER A 243 -18.73 30.64 -2.47
N PRO A 244 -19.22 29.72 -3.31
CA PRO A 244 -19.22 29.90 -4.77
C PRO A 244 -20.10 31.08 -5.23
N SER A 245 -19.69 31.82 -6.27
CA SER A 245 -20.47 32.97 -6.75
C SER A 245 -21.80 32.55 -7.41
N PRO A 246 -22.80 33.46 -7.48
CA PRO A 246 -24.10 33.15 -8.08
C PRO A 246 -24.03 32.60 -9.51
N GLN A 247 -23.02 33.01 -10.29
CA GLN A 247 -22.76 32.46 -11.63
C GLN A 247 -22.33 31.00 -11.57
N VAL A 248 -21.41 30.63 -10.67
CA VAL A 248 -20.94 29.24 -10.49
C VAL A 248 -22.08 28.36 -9.99
N ILE A 249 -22.87 28.84 -9.02
CA ILE A 249 -24.07 28.15 -8.52
C ILE A 249 -25.08 27.91 -9.65
N ALA A 250 -25.33 28.91 -10.51
CA ALA A 250 -26.22 28.77 -11.64
C ALA A 250 -25.69 27.76 -12.69
N MET A 251 -24.38 27.75 -12.95
CA MET A 251 -23.75 26.75 -13.84
C MET A 251 -23.83 25.34 -13.27
N GLU A 252 -23.57 25.16 -11.97
CA GLU A 252 -23.71 23.87 -11.28
C GLU A 252 -25.15 23.35 -11.39
N LYS A 253 -26.13 24.20 -11.05
CA LYS A 253 -27.55 23.87 -11.09
C LYS A 253 -28.00 23.48 -12.50
N ALA A 254 -27.68 24.29 -13.51
CA ALA A 254 -28.06 24.01 -14.90
C ALA A 254 -27.44 22.69 -15.40
N LEU A 255 -26.19 22.41 -15.03
CA LEU A 255 -25.51 21.16 -15.38
C LEU A 255 -26.13 19.95 -14.66
N ARG A 256 -26.52 20.10 -13.39
CA ARG A 256 -27.22 19.08 -12.61
C ARG A 256 -28.60 18.76 -13.19
N GLU A 257 -29.38 19.79 -13.53
CA GLU A 257 -30.72 19.65 -14.16
C GLU A 257 -30.63 18.96 -15.52
N GLU A 258 -29.67 19.34 -16.37
CA GLU A 258 -29.43 18.68 -17.67
C GLU A 258 -28.92 17.24 -17.51
N ALA A 259 -28.09 16.97 -16.51
CA ALA A 259 -27.64 15.62 -16.18
C ALA A 259 -28.81 14.73 -15.77
N ILE A 260 -29.71 15.20 -14.91
CA ILE A 260 -30.94 14.49 -14.51
C ILE A 260 -31.85 14.28 -15.73
N ALA A 261 -32.08 15.33 -16.54
CA ALA A 261 -32.89 15.26 -17.76
C ALA A 261 -32.35 14.28 -18.81
N SER A 262 -31.03 14.04 -18.84
CA SER A 262 -30.41 13.04 -19.72
C SER A 262 -30.81 11.58 -19.42
N LYS A 263 -31.43 11.31 -18.26
CA LYS A 263 -31.75 9.96 -17.77
C LYS A 263 -30.53 9.03 -17.74
N GLY A 264 -29.35 9.58 -17.43
CA GLY A 264 -28.06 8.87 -17.40
C GLY A 264 -27.39 8.69 -18.77
N LYS A 265 -27.97 9.23 -19.86
CA LYS A 265 -27.38 9.16 -21.21
C LYS A 265 -26.50 10.38 -21.47
N PHE A 266 -25.32 10.39 -20.87
CA PHE A 266 -24.39 11.51 -20.99
C PHE A 266 -23.85 11.63 -22.43
N SER A 267 -24.26 12.70 -23.13
CA SER A 267 -23.81 13.01 -24.48
C SER A 267 -22.52 13.83 -24.48
N GLU A 268 -21.75 13.81 -25.57
CA GLU A 268 -20.55 14.65 -25.74
C GLU A 268 -20.79 16.13 -25.42
N LYS A 269 -21.97 16.67 -25.81
CA LYS A 269 -22.39 18.05 -25.49
C LYS A 269 -22.53 18.32 -23.99
N LEU A 270 -22.94 17.32 -23.22
CA LEU A 270 -23.05 17.40 -21.76
C LEU A 270 -21.68 17.20 -21.09
N LEU A 271 -20.87 16.26 -21.58
CA LEU A 271 -19.49 16.07 -21.10
C LEU A 271 -18.66 17.34 -21.27
N ALA A 272 -18.80 18.04 -22.41
CA ALA A 272 -18.10 19.30 -22.68
C ALA A 272 -18.51 20.47 -21.76
N LYS A 273 -19.64 20.40 -21.05
CA LYS A 273 -20.08 21.44 -20.11
C LYS A 273 -19.42 21.32 -18.73
N TYR A 274 -19.06 20.10 -18.29
CA TYR A 274 -18.46 19.90 -16.98
C TYR A 274 -17.09 20.62 -16.80
N PRO A 275 -16.16 20.59 -17.78
CA PRO A 275 -14.94 21.39 -17.71
C PRO A 275 -15.17 22.90 -17.65
N LEU A 276 -16.23 23.43 -18.27
CA LEU A 276 -16.55 24.86 -18.21
C LEU A 276 -17.07 25.27 -16.83
N TYR A 277 -17.92 24.44 -16.22
CA TYR A 277 -18.33 24.60 -14.81
C TYR A 277 -17.12 24.52 -13.87
N ALA A 278 -16.29 23.50 -14.02
CA ALA A 278 -15.13 23.29 -13.16
C ALA A 278 -14.08 24.41 -13.31
N GLU A 279 -13.82 24.89 -14.53
CA GLU A 279 -12.97 26.07 -14.78
C GLU A 279 -13.53 27.32 -14.09
N ALA A 280 -14.84 27.57 -14.20
CA ALA A 280 -15.48 28.71 -13.53
C ALA A 280 -15.41 28.61 -12.00
N TYR A 281 -15.67 27.42 -11.42
CA TYR A 281 -15.56 27.16 -9.99
C TYR A 281 -14.14 27.42 -9.46
N VAL A 282 -13.12 26.86 -10.11
CA VAL A 282 -11.71 27.02 -9.68
C VAL A 282 -11.25 28.46 -9.82
N ARG A 283 -11.65 29.16 -10.88
CA ARG A 283 -11.35 30.60 -11.06
C ARG A 283 -12.02 31.48 -10.01
N ASP A 284 -13.27 31.18 -9.62
CA ASP A 284 -13.98 31.89 -8.54
C ASP A 284 -13.30 31.66 -7.19
N TYR A 285 -12.95 30.41 -6.88
CA TYR A 285 -12.20 30.03 -5.67
C TYR A 285 -10.88 30.80 -5.56
N VAL A 286 -10.07 30.81 -6.63
CA VAL A 286 -8.76 31.47 -6.67
C VAL A 286 -8.89 32.99 -6.52
N LYS A 287 -9.83 33.60 -7.26
CA LYS A 287 -10.10 35.05 -7.21
C LYS A 287 -10.52 35.52 -5.81
N LYS A 288 -11.41 34.78 -5.14
CA LYS A 288 -11.89 35.12 -3.79
C LYS A 288 -10.82 35.04 -2.70
N ARG A 289 -9.72 34.34 -2.98
CA ARG A 289 -8.55 34.20 -2.11
C ARG A 289 -7.39 35.13 -2.51
N GLY A 290 -7.64 36.08 -3.41
CA GLY A 290 -6.65 37.06 -3.88
C GLY A 290 -5.64 36.51 -4.90
N GLY A 291 -5.76 35.25 -5.32
CA GLY A 291 -4.87 34.64 -6.30
C GLY A 291 -5.24 34.97 -7.75
N THR A 292 -4.28 34.82 -8.65
CA THR A 292 -4.45 34.96 -10.11
C THR A 292 -3.55 33.98 -10.84
N PHE A 293 -4.03 33.35 -11.91
CA PHE A 293 -3.18 32.54 -12.80
C PHE A 293 -2.28 33.43 -13.67
N SER A 294 -1.09 32.93 -14.00
CA SER A 294 -0.10 33.67 -14.78
C SER A 294 -0.46 33.77 -16.28
N PRO A 295 0.09 34.76 -17.01
CA PRO A 295 -0.12 34.87 -18.46
C PRO A 295 0.33 33.63 -19.25
N ASP A 296 1.38 32.93 -18.77
CA ASP A 296 1.86 31.71 -19.40
C ASP A 296 0.94 30.51 -19.12
N PHE A 297 0.32 30.43 -17.93
CA PHE A 297 -0.78 29.46 -17.69
C PHE A 297 -1.95 29.71 -18.64
N GLU A 298 -2.38 30.96 -18.83
CA GLU A 298 -3.48 31.29 -19.75
C GLU A 298 -3.13 31.03 -21.23
N LYS A 299 -1.85 31.09 -21.60
CA LYS A 299 -1.35 30.73 -22.92
C LYS A 299 -1.32 29.21 -23.11
N TRP A 300 -0.73 28.48 -22.15
CA TRP A 300 -0.73 27.01 -22.12
C TRP A 300 -2.14 26.43 -22.19
N LEU A 301 -3.10 27.01 -21.45
CA LEU A 301 -4.49 26.55 -21.41
C LEU A 301 -5.19 26.68 -22.78
N LYS A 302 -4.81 27.67 -23.60
CA LYS A 302 -5.35 27.88 -24.95
C LYS A 302 -4.70 26.99 -26.00
N ASN A 303 -3.46 26.55 -25.77
CA ASN A 303 -2.65 25.87 -26.79
C ASN A 303 -3.01 24.40 -27.03
N THR A 304 -3.75 23.73 -26.14
CA THR A 304 -4.31 22.40 -26.42
C THR A 304 -5.77 22.25 -26.01
N LYS A 305 -6.52 21.45 -26.78
CA LYS A 305 -7.93 21.12 -26.50
C LYS A 305 -8.13 20.46 -25.13
N ASN A 306 -7.13 19.72 -24.65
CA ASN A 306 -7.27 18.81 -23.52
C ASN A 306 -6.78 19.43 -22.19
N ASN A 307 -5.98 20.50 -22.22
CA ASN A 307 -5.43 21.16 -21.01
C ASN A 307 -6.50 21.63 -20.00
N ARG A 308 -7.75 21.87 -20.42
CA ARG A 308 -8.88 22.14 -19.51
C ARG A 308 -9.22 21.01 -18.55
N GLU A 309 -8.72 19.79 -18.78
CA GLU A 309 -8.95 18.65 -17.89
C GLU A 309 -8.42 18.89 -16.46
N VAL A 310 -7.42 19.78 -16.27
CA VAL A 310 -6.87 20.15 -14.94
C VAL A 310 -7.93 20.59 -13.94
N PHE A 311 -8.98 21.28 -14.41
CA PHE A 311 -10.07 21.73 -13.55
C PHE A 311 -11.05 20.59 -13.22
N ALA A 312 -11.19 19.64 -14.13
CA ALA A 312 -12.34 18.75 -14.25
C ALA A 312 -12.08 17.29 -13.84
N MET A 313 -10.85 16.95 -13.43
CA MET A 313 -10.50 15.58 -13.05
C MET A 313 -11.24 15.06 -11.81
N PHE A 314 -11.76 15.94 -10.95
CA PHE A 314 -12.32 15.62 -9.64
C PHE A 314 -13.76 16.12 -9.46
N PHE A 315 -14.48 15.51 -8.54
CA PHE A 315 -15.78 15.98 -8.03
C PHE A 315 -15.78 15.97 -6.49
N PRO A 316 -16.07 17.11 -5.82
CA PRO A 316 -16.14 18.46 -6.41
C PRO A 316 -14.83 18.85 -7.13
N PRO A 317 -14.83 19.87 -8.01
CA PRO A 317 -13.61 20.32 -8.67
C PRO A 317 -12.54 20.72 -7.64
N ASP A 318 -11.31 20.21 -7.79
CA ASP A 318 -10.18 20.49 -6.89
C ASP A 318 -9.30 21.61 -7.47
N PRO A 319 -9.29 22.82 -6.87
CA PRO A 319 -8.44 23.93 -7.32
C PRO A 319 -6.95 23.60 -7.30
N SER A 320 -6.52 22.69 -6.41
CA SER A 320 -5.11 22.36 -6.16
C SER A 320 -4.41 21.80 -7.38
N VAL A 321 -5.14 21.14 -8.28
CA VAL A 321 -4.58 20.61 -9.53
C VAL A 321 -4.18 21.74 -10.47
N ALA A 322 -5.08 22.70 -10.70
CA ALA A 322 -4.81 23.84 -11.58
C ALA A 322 -3.73 24.77 -11.02
N THR A 323 -3.74 25.03 -9.71
CA THR A 323 -2.69 25.85 -9.06
C THR A 323 -1.33 25.15 -9.07
N ASN A 324 -1.29 23.81 -8.92
CA ASN A 324 -0.03 23.06 -9.07
C ASN A 324 0.50 23.11 -10.51
N VAL A 325 -0.37 23.08 -11.54
CA VAL A 325 0.06 23.27 -12.94
C VAL A 325 0.57 24.69 -13.18
N ALA A 326 -0.11 25.71 -12.66
CA ALA A 326 0.36 27.09 -12.76
C ALA A 326 1.75 27.27 -12.14
N PHE A 327 1.94 26.77 -10.90
CA PHE A 327 3.25 26.74 -10.25
C PHE A 327 4.32 26.02 -11.08
N MET A 328 4.00 24.88 -11.70
CA MET A 328 4.93 24.16 -12.58
C MET A 328 5.29 24.95 -13.84
N ILE A 329 4.34 25.71 -14.42
CA ILE A 329 4.59 26.57 -15.59
C ILE A 329 5.48 27.74 -15.22
N ASP A 330 5.21 28.39 -14.09
CA ASP A 330 5.94 29.56 -13.62
C ASP A 330 7.41 29.21 -13.27
N GLU A 331 7.67 27.99 -12.78
CA GLU A 331 9.02 27.51 -12.42
C GLU A 331 9.78 26.83 -13.58
N LEU A 332 9.11 26.08 -14.47
CA LEU A 332 9.77 25.33 -15.57
C LEU A 332 9.82 26.10 -16.90
N GLY A 333 8.99 27.14 -17.04
CA GLY A 333 8.76 27.85 -18.29
C GLY A 333 7.87 27.08 -19.28
N LEU A 334 7.16 27.84 -20.12
CA LEU A 334 6.15 27.33 -21.04
C LEU A 334 6.66 26.23 -22.00
N GLU A 335 7.84 26.39 -22.58
CA GLU A 335 8.40 25.42 -23.56
C GLU A 335 8.59 24.03 -22.94
N THR A 336 9.19 23.97 -21.74
CA THR A 336 9.38 22.74 -20.98
C THR A 336 8.03 22.10 -20.64
N THR A 337 7.06 22.90 -20.18
CA THR A 337 5.72 22.42 -19.81
C THR A 337 4.94 21.90 -21.01
N GLU A 338 5.00 22.56 -22.17
CA GLU A 338 4.33 22.09 -23.39
C GLU A 338 4.92 20.78 -23.91
N LYS A 339 6.26 20.64 -23.88
CA LYS A 339 6.95 19.40 -24.29
C LYS A 339 6.63 18.22 -23.37
N TYR A 340 6.63 18.44 -22.06
CA TYR A 340 6.45 17.41 -21.03
C TYR A 340 5.07 17.48 -20.36
N ASN A 341 4.05 17.91 -21.11
CA ASN A 341 2.73 18.24 -20.59
C ASN A 341 2.10 17.13 -19.72
N GLN A 342 2.19 15.87 -20.17
CA GLN A 342 1.66 14.74 -19.42
C GLN A 342 2.44 14.47 -18.12
N LEU A 343 3.74 14.76 -18.05
CA LEU A 343 4.49 14.64 -16.80
C LEU A 343 4.13 15.77 -15.83
N VAL A 344 3.88 16.99 -16.32
CA VAL A 344 3.40 18.12 -15.50
C VAL A 344 2.04 17.79 -14.88
N LEU A 345 1.10 17.26 -15.66
CA LEU A 345 -0.21 16.81 -15.17
C LEU A 345 -0.09 15.69 -14.13
N ALA A 346 0.81 14.72 -14.36
CA ALA A 346 1.05 13.62 -13.42
C ALA A 346 1.57 14.14 -12.06
N PHE A 347 2.44 15.14 -12.09
CA PHE A 347 2.95 15.80 -10.89
C PHE A 347 1.86 16.61 -10.19
N ALA A 348 1.13 17.45 -10.93
CA ALA A 348 0.08 18.30 -10.36
C ALA A 348 -1.04 17.49 -9.69
N VAL A 349 -1.51 16.41 -10.33
CA VAL A 349 -2.56 15.53 -9.78
C VAL A 349 -2.03 14.65 -8.64
N GLY A 350 -0.82 14.09 -8.78
CA GLY A 350 -0.19 13.28 -7.74
C GLY A 350 0.18 14.06 -6.48
N ARG A 351 0.38 15.38 -6.60
CA ARG A 351 0.68 16.31 -5.50
C ARG A 351 -0.51 17.14 -5.01
N ARG A 352 -1.74 16.99 -5.53
CA ARG A 352 -2.88 17.85 -5.15
C ARG A 352 -3.19 17.91 -3.64
N GLU A 353 -2.90 16.84 -2.89
CA GLU A 353 -3.11 16.76 -1.42
C GLU A 353 -1.93 17.34 -0.60
N PHE A 354 -0.75 17.47 -1.20
CA PHE A 354 0.52 17.74 -0.50
C PHE A 354 1.27 18.99 -1.04
N GLY A 355 0.78 19.57 -2.14
CA GLY A 355 1.36 20.72 -2.82
C GLY A 355 2.73 20.48 -3.45
N MET A 356 3.30 21.54 -4.02
CA MET A 356 4.55 21.48 -4.77
C MET A 356 5.83 21.54 -3.89
N GLY A 357 5.72 21.14 -2.63
CA GLY A 357 6.86 21.06 -1.69
C GLY A 357 7.52 19.67 -1.65
N ALA A 358 8.63 19.58 -0.92
CA ALA A 358 9.33 18.35 -0.60
C ALA A 358 8.55 17.51 0.43
N PHE A 359 8.57 16.18 0.28
CA PHE A 359 7.81 15.27 1.16
C PHE A 359 8.41 13.86 1.23
N ASP A 360 8.63 13.32 2.44
CA ASP A 360 9.11 11.94 2.65
C ASP A 360 7.99 11.00 3.16
N LEU A 361 7.66 9.97 2.37
CA LEU A 361 6.68 8.92 2.67
C LEU A 361 7.30 7.61 3.20
N THR A 362 8.62 7.53 3.36
CA THR A 362 9.33 6.24 3.45
C THR A 362 9.38 5.58 4.83
N GLN A 363 8.95 6.25 5.90
CA GLN A 363 9.10 5.73 7.28
C GLN A 363 7.89 4.97 7.85
N GLN A 364 6.71 5.02 7.22
CA GLN A 364 5.53 4.30 7.72
C GLN A 364 5.19 3.12 6.80
N GLY A 365 5.75 1.95 7.14
CA GLY A 365 5.51 0.66 6.47
C GLY A 365 4.06 0.13 6.51
N ARG A 366 3.11 0.97 6.98
CA ARG A 366 1.67 0.82 6.78
C ARG A 366 1.15 2.14 6.21
N TYR A 367 1.12 2.26 4.89
CA TYR A 367 0.73 3.49 4.17
C TYR A 367 -0.69 4.01 4.54
N ILE A 368 -1.54 3.13 5.05
CA ILE A 368 -2.90 3.44 5.54
C ILE A 368 -2.86 4.32 6.82
N ASP A 369 -1.85 4.16 7.68
CA ASP A 369 -1.72 4.90 8.95
C ASP A 369 -1.19 6.34 8.74
N ALA A 370 -0.29 6.52 7.77
CA ALA A 370 0.15 7.85 7.34
C ALA A 370 -1.02 8.70 6.81
N LEU A 371 -2.05 8.07 6.25
CA LEU A 371 -3.24 8.73 5.70
C LEU A 371 -4.23 9.17 6.76
N GLY A 372 -4.46 8.34 7.80
CA GLY A 372 -5.26 8.76 8.96
C GLY A 372 -4.65 9.98 9.64
N LYS A 373 -3.32 9.99 9.82
CA LYS A 373 -2.57 11.11 10.39
C LYS A 373 -2.62 12.37 9.52
N LEU A 374 -2.52 12.24 8.20
CA LEU A 374 -2.59 13.40 7.29
C LEU A 374 -4.00 14.01 7.26
N ASN A 375 -5.05 13.17 7.24
CA ASN A 375 -6.43 13.65 7.31
C ASN A 375 -6.67 14.39 8.64
N GLY A 376 -6.09 13.89 9.75
CA GLY A 376 -6.08 14.59 11.04
C GLY A 376 -5.36 15.95 11.01
N LEU A 377 -4.23 16.07 10.29
CA LEU A 377 -3.51 17.34 10.11
C LEU A 377 -4.27 18.36 9.23
N ARG A 378 -5.02 17.88 8.23
CA ARG A 378 -5.88 18.74 7.41
C ARG A 378 -7.12 19.21 8.19
N SER A 379 -7.78 18.31 8.93
CA SER A 379 -8.95 18.66 9.74
C SER A 379 -8.61 19.48 11.00
N SER A 380 -7.36 19.47 11.47
CA SER A 380 -6.89 20.36 12.54
C SER A 380 -6.52 21.78 12.06
N GLY A 381 -6.62 22.08 10.76
CA GLY A 381 -6.27 23.38 10.19
C GLY A 381 -4.76 23.69 10.13
N VAL A 382 -3.91 22.76 10.58
CA VAL A 382 -2.43 22.92 10.64
C VAL A 382 -1.80 22.91 9.24
N MET A 383 -2.45 22.29 8.26
CA MET A 383 -2.00 22.20 6.86
C MET A 383 -3.03 22.86 5.94
N PRO A 384 -2.80 24.10 5.45
CA PRO A 384 -3.68 24.72 4.46
C PRO A 384 -3.61 23.96 3.11
N PRO A 385 -4.73 23.86 2.37
CA PRO A 385 -4.76 23.31 1.02
C PRO A 385 -3.70 23.92 0.08
N PRO A 386 -3.12 23.16 -0.87
CA PRO A 386 -2.13 23.70 -1.80
C PRO A 386 -2.62 24.86 -2.65
N ALA A 387 -3.92 24.89 -2.97
CA ALA A 387 -4.53 26.03 -3.64
C ALA A 387 -4.58 27.30 -2.78
N ASP A 388 -4.84 27.19 -1.47
CA ASP A 388 -4.81 28.33 -0.54
C ASP A 388 -3.38 28.89 -0.38
N LEU A 389 -2.37 28.01 -0.33
CA LEU A 389 -0.95 28.42 -0.34
C LEU A 389 -0.58 29.19 -1.61
N TYR A 390 -1.00 28.69 -2.78
CA TYR A 390 -0.79 29.37 -4.07
C TYR A 390 -1.45 30.74 -4.10
N CYS A 391 -2.73 30.84 -3.69
CA CYS A 391 -3.46 32.12 -3.68
C CYS A 391 -2.83 33.14 -2.72
N ALA A 392 -2.28 32.68 -1.59
CA ALA A 392 -1.57 33.52 -0.63
C ALA A 392 -0.13 33.89 -1.05
N GLY A 393 0.34 33.46 -2.23
CA GLY A 393 1.73 33.64 -2.67
C GLY A 393 2.76 32.98 -1.75
N LYS A 394 2.35 31.98 -0.96
CA LYS A 394 3.19 31.32 0.04
C LYS A 394 3.97 30.17 -0.60
N PRO A 395 5.22 29.91 -0.14
CA PRO A 395 5.97 28.76 -0.63
C PRO A 395 5.22 27.45 -0.30
N PRO A 396 5.34 26.42 -1.16
CA PRO A 396 4.74 25.12 -0.88
C PRO A 396 5.24 24.51 0.44
N VAL A 397 4.37 23.77 1.13
CA VAL A 397 4.76 23.14 2.41
C VAL A 397 5.76 22.01 2.16
N ASN A 398 6.95 22.17 2.73
CA ASN A 398 7.98 21.14 2.81
C ASN A 398 7.80 20.37 4.12
N TRP A 399 7.41 19.10 4.06
CA TRP A 399 7.28 18.24 5.24
C TRP A 399 8.35 17.14 5.23
N TYR A 400 9.26 17.22 6.20
CA TYR A 400 10.31 16.24 6.43
C TYR A 400 9.94 15.34 7.62
N GLY A 401 10.36 14.08 7.57
CA GLY A 401 10.21 13.16 8.70
C GLY A 401 10.86 13.68 9.99
N ASN A 402 10.43 13.13 11.13
CA ASN A 402 10.70 13.64 12.47
C ASN A 402 12.15 14.07 12.73
N ALA A 403 12.28 15.02 13.67
CA ALA A 403 13.53 15.28 14.37
C ALA A 403 14.19 13.96 14.83
N PRO A 404 15.53 13.87 14.83
CA PRO A 404 16.22 12.67 15.27
C PRO A 404 15.79 12.30 16.68
N ARG A 405 15.53 11.01 16.92
CA ARG A 405 15.21 10.52 18.27
C ARG A 405 16.35 10.91 19.20
N THR A 406 16.07 11.73 20.20
CA THR A 406 16.97 11.95 21.32
C THR A 406 16.91 10.72 22.21
N VAL A 407 18.08 10.15 22.50
CA VAL A 407 18.24 9.21 23.61
C VAL A 407 18.45 10.00 24.90
N ASP A 408 18.26 9.36 26.05
CA ASP A 408 18.65 9.95 27.33
C ASP A 408 20.16 10.22 27.37
N GLU A 409 20.55 11.43 27.77
CA GLU A 409 21.95 11.88 27.69
C GLU A 409 22.84 11.22 28.75
N GLU A 410 22.30 10.96 29.95
CA GLU A 410 23.06 10.31 31.02
C GLU A 410 23.32 8.84 30.69
N CYS A 411 22.30 8.13 30.22
CA CYS A 411 22.41 6.77 29.71
C CYS A 411 23.34 6.70 28.50
N TYR A 412 23.24 7.65 27.56
CA TYR A 412 24.17 7.75 26.44
C TYR A 412 25.63 7.85 26.92
N LYS A 413 25.92 8.72 27.89
CA LYS A 413 27.26 8.90 28.44
C LYS A 413 27.80 7.64 29.11
N LYS A 414 26.94 6.84 29.76
CA LYS A 414 27.31 5.53 30.32
C LYS A 414 27.65 4.52 29.23
N VAL A 415 26.89 4.47 28.12
CA VAL A 415 27.19 3.61 26.95
C VAL A 415 28.48 4.06 26.25
N GLU A 416 28.68 5.36 26.02
CA GLU A 416 29.89 5.94 25.42
C GLU A 416 31.14 5.58 26.25
N ALA A 417 31.12 5.86 27.55
CA ALA A 417 32.22 5.53 28.45
C ALA A 417 32.50 4.01 28.54
N TYR A 418 31.46 3.17 28.41
CA TYR A 418 31.62 1.71 28.35
C TYR A 418 32.36 1.26 27.08
N LEU A 419 31.94 1.76 25.90
CA LEU A 419 32.57 1.46 24.61
C LEU A 419 34.04 1.89 24.60
N ASP A 420 34.33 3.11 25.05
CA ASP A 420 35.69 3.66 25.14
C ASP A 420 36.58 2.84 26.09
N ARG A 421 36.07 2.54 27.31
CA ARG A 421 36.77 1.75 28.33
C ARG A 421 37.09 0.33 27.86
N LYS A 422 36.15 -0.32 27.17
CA LYS A 422 36.30 -1.69 26.66
C LYS A 422 37.03 -1.75 25.30
N LYS A 423 37.17 -0.61 24.61
CA LYS A 423 37.75 -0.47 23.26
C LYS A 423 37.05 -1.36 22.23
N ILE A 424 35.72 -1.41 22.29
CA ILE A 424 34.89 -2.21 21.37
C ILE A 424 34.00 -1.33 20.50
N THR A 425 33.69 -1.82 19.30
CA THR A 425 32.75 -1.17 18.39
C THR A 425 31.29 -1.35 18.86
N PRO A 426 30.36 -0.46 18.45
CA PRO A 426 28.94 -0.66 18.68
C PRO A 426 28.42 -2.01 18.18
N LYS A 427 28.93 -2.51 17.05
CA LYS A 427 28.60 -3.83 16.52
C LYS A 427 29.02 -4.98 17.46
N GLN A 428 30.21 -4.91 18.05
CA GLN A 428 30.68 -5.90 19.04
C GLN A 428 29.89 -5.81 20.36
N ALA A 429 29.50 -4.60 20.78
CA ALA A 429 28.64 -4.40 21.94
C ALA A 429 27.23 -4.98 21.72
N TRP A 430 26.67 -4.84 20.52
CA TRP A 430 25.38 -5.46 20.17
C TRP A 430 25.44 -7.00 20.11
N VAL A 431 26.49 -7.57 19.51
CA VAL A 431 26.71 -9.03 19.50
C VAL A 431 26.78 -9.57 20.94
N ASN A 432 27.39 -8.80 21.85
CA ASN A 432 27.48 -9.10 23.27
C ASN A 432 26.47 -8.28 24.10
N LYS A 433 25.22 -8.10 23.64
CA LYS A 433 24.24 -7.21 24.30
C LYS A 433 23.98 -7.58 25.77
N TYR A 434 23.91 -8.87 26.11
CA TYR A 434 23.66 -9.33 27.48
C TYR A 434 24.81 -8.94 28.43
N PRO A 435 26.10 -9.28 28.14
CA PRO A 435 27.24 -8.72 28.88
C PRO A 435 27.24 -7.18 28.90
N THR A 436 26.99 -6.53 27.76
CA THR A 436 27.05 -5.07 27.65
C THR A 436 26.09 -4.36 28.59
N VAL A 437 24.82 -4.77 28.62
CA VAL A 437 23.82 -4.20 29.55
C VAL A 437 24.20 -4.48 31.00
N SER A 438 24.59 -5.73 31.30
CA SER A 438 24.98 -6.16 32.66
C SER A 438 26.20 -5.41 33.20
N GLU A 439 27.25 -5.22 32.38
CA GLU A 439 28.49 -4.54 32.77
C GLU A 439 28.40 -3.00 32.76
N ILE A 440 27.36 -2.43 32.13
CA ILE A 440 27.00 -1.02 32.32
C ILE A 440 26.26 -0.84 33.65
N GLY A 441 25.41 -1.80 34.02
CA GLY A 441 24.81 -1.88 35.35
C GLY A 441 23.70 -0.85 35.64
N ASP A 442 23.18 -0.20 34.60
CA ASP A 442 22.14 0.82 34.71
C ASP A 442 20.77 0.26 34.30
N THR A 443 19.76 0.41 35.15
CA THR A 443 18.40 -0.13 34.93
C THR A 443 17.62 0.56 33.81
N ALA A 444 18.00 1.78 33.42
CA ALA A 444 17.40 2.48 32.29
C ALA A 444 17.95 2.00 30.93
N ILE A 445 19.10 1.31 30.93
CA ILE A 445 19.70 0.70 29.73
C ILE A 445 19.29 -0.78 29.68
N THR A 446 18.61 -1.17 28.61
CA THR A 446 18.02 -2.50 28.45
C THR A 446 18.37 -3.08 27.08
N GLU A 447 18.24 -4.39 26.90
CA GLU A 447 18.42 -5.01 25.57
C GLU A 447 17.52 -4.39 24.49
N GLY A 448 16.32 -3.94 24.88
CA GLY A 448 15.33 -3.36 23.97
C GLY A 448 15.67 -1.94 23.50
N ASN A 449 16.44 -1.17 24.27
CA ASN A 449 16.81 0.20 23.92
C ASN A 449 18.31 0.41 23.62
N LEU A 450 19.19 -0.57 23.94
CA LEU A 450 20.63 -0.51 23.68
C LEU A 450 20.96 -0.10 22.23
N ALA A 451 20.24 -0.65 21.24
CA ALA A 451 20.45 -0.30 19.83
C ALA A 451 20.35 1.21 19.55
N GLY A 452 19.46 1.92 20.24
CA GLY A 452 19.29 3.37 20.11
C GLY A 452 20.53 4.14 20.58
N PHE A 453 21.09 3.78 21.74
CA PHE A 453 22.33 4.37 22.26
C PHE A 453 23.55 4.02 21.38
N LEU A 454 23.59 2.80 20.84
CA LEU A 454 24.65 2.37 19.92
C LEU A 454 24.59 3.11 18.57
N HIS A 455 23.38 3.37 18.03
CA HIS A 455 23.21 4.26 16.86
C HIS A 455 23.57 5.71 17.21
N GLU A 456 23.21 6.19 18.41
CA GLU A 456 23.58 7.53 18.87
C GLU A 456 25.10 7.74 18.87
N TYR A 457 25.85 6.75 19.35
CA TYR A 457 27.31 6.76 19.34
C TYR A 457 27.85 6.88 17.91
N LEU A 458 27.34 6.06 16.98
CA LEU A 458 27.72 6.14 15.57
C LEU A 458 27.45 7.51 14.96
N TYR A 459 26.34 8.17 15.32
CA TYR A 459 26.03 9.52 14.86
C TYR A 459 26.96 10.59 15.44
N ARG A 460 27.26 10.53 16.74
CA ARG A 460 28.11 11.55 17.42
C ARG A 460 29.59 11.42 17.08
N HIS A 461 30.06 10.21 16.83
CA HIS A 461 31.44 9.92 16.40
C HIS A 461 31.62 9.98 14.88
N GLY A 462 30.64 10.49 14.12
CA GLY A 462 30.74 10.68 12.68
C GLY A 462 30.83 9.39 11.86
N GLN A 463 30.50 8.24 12.45
CA GLN A 463 30.55 6.92 11.82
C GLN A 463 29.28 6.61 11.02
N LEU A 464 28.17 7.27 11.31
CA LEU A 464 26.96 7.28 10.49
C LEU A 464 26.46 8.71 10.30
N ARG A 465 25.91 9.03 9.13
CA ARG A 465 25.27 10.33 8.91
C ARG A 465 23.87 10.35 9.53
N ARG A 466 23.64 11.19 10.54
CA ARG A 466 22.31 11.29 11.19
C ARG A 466 21.19 11.70 10.23
N LYS A 467 21.33 12.86 9.58
CA LYS A 467 20.29 13.43 8.71
C LYS A 467 20.40 12.87 7.29
N ARG A 468 19.32 12.24 6.80
CA ARG A 468 19.16 11.86 5.39
C ARG A 468 19.33 13.05 4.45
N ASP A 469 19.72 12.80 3.21
CA ASP A 469 19.68 13.84 2.18
C ASP A 469 18.24 14.39 2.03
N PRO A 470 18.09 15.71 1.82
CA PRO A 470 16.78 16.31 1.68
C PRO A 470 16.06 15.77 0.45
N PHE A 471 14.75 15.59 0.56
CA PHE A 471 13.91 15.36 -0.61
C PHE A 471 13.87 16.66 -1.42
N PRO A 472 14.06 16.60 -2.75
CA PRO A 472 13.89 17.74 -3.63
C PRO A 472 12.41 18.09 -3.74
N THR A 473 12.14 19.34 -4.12
CA THR A 473 10.85 19.76 -4.64
C THR A 473 10.47 18.95 -5.88
N PRO A 474 9.18 18.90 -6.26
CA PRO A 474 8.78 18.19 -7.46
C PRO A 474 9.31 18.85 -8.74
N VAL A 475 9.57 20.16 -8.75
CA VAL A 475 10.22 20.87 -9.88
C VAL A 475 11.66 20.40 -10.08
N GLU A 476 12.46 20.35 -9.01
CA GLU A 476 13.83 19.83 -9.05
C GLU A 476 13.84 18.34 -9.47
N PHE A 477 12.93 17.52 -8.95
CA PHE A 477 12.86 16.10 -9.30
C PHE A 477 12.37 15.85 -10.73
N PHE A 478 11.40 16.64 -11.20
CA PHE A 478 10.96 16.65 -12.59
C PHE A 478 12.13 16.98 -13.52
N THR A 479 12.88 18.03 -13.20
CA THR A 479 14.04 18.49 -13.99
C THR A 479 15.12 17.42 -14.03
N TYR A 480 15.39 16.75 -12.90
CA TYR A 480 16.28 15.59 -12.83
C TYR A 480 15.81 14.44 -13.74
N LEU A 481 14.52 14.07 -13.71
CA LEU A 481 14.00 13.00 -14.58
C LEU A 481 14.10 13.36 -16.06
N VAL A 482 13.82 14.61 -16.44
CA VAL A 482 13.95 15.11 -17.81
C VAL A 482 15.41 15.10 -18.27
N ASP A 483 16.35 15.61 -17.46
CA ASP A 483 17.79 15.56 -17.76
C ASP A 483 18.25 14.12 -18.00
N LYS A 484 17.94 13.19 -17.08
CA LYS A 484 18.28 11.77 -17.27
C LYS A 484 17.63 11.20 -18.52
N TYR A 485 16.36 11.53 -18.82
CA TYR A 485 15.66 11.04 -20.01
C TYR A 485 16.33 11.48 -21.32
N GLU A 486 16.61 12.77 -21.48
CA GLU A 486 17.27 13.32 -22.68
C GLU A 486 18.72 12.84 -22.81
N ASN A 487 19.47 12.85 -21.70
CA ASN A 487 20.90 12.61 -21.70
C ASN A 487 21.32 11.15 -21.49
N CYS A 488 20.42 10.23 -21.11
CA CYS A 488 20.73 8.79 -20.95
C CYS A 488 21.44 8.21 -22.18
N SER A 489 21.04 8.62 -23.38
CA SER A 489 21.63 8.16 -24.65
C SER A 489 23.14 8.46 -24.80
N LYS A 490 23.64 9.47 -24.06
CA LYS A 490 25.04 9.92 -24.02
C LYS A 490 25.85 9.16 -22.96
N LEU A 491 25.20 8.59 -21.94
CA LEU A 491 25.85 7.83 -20.86
C LEU A 491 26.42 6.51 -21.37
N ARG A 492 27.47 6.03 -20.68
CA ARG A 492 28.12 4.75 -20.93
C ARG A 492 28.30 3.99 -19.62
N ASP A 493 28.11 2.68 -19.65
CA ASP A 493 28.47 1.81 -18.53
C ASP A 493 29.99 1.56 -18.48
N VAL A 494 30.45 0.82 -17.46
CA VAL A 494 31.87 0.43 -17.31
C VAL A 494 32.39 -0.50 -18.42
N ASP A 495 31.50 -1.13 -19.20
CA ASP A 495 31.86 -1.91 -20.40
C ASP A 495 31.86 -1.04 -21.68
N HIS A 496 31.74 0.29 -21.54
CA HIS A 496 31.57 1.28 -22.61
C HIS A 496 30.33 1.08 -23.50
N LYS A 497 29.33 0.31 -23.05
CA LYS A 497 28.05 0.14 -23.75
C LYS A 497 27.16 1.36 -23.51
N ARG A 498 26.28 1.64 -24.48
CA ARG A 498 25.29 2.71 -24.36
C ARG A 498 24.24 2.33 -23.31
N VAL A 499 24.03 3.20 -22.35
CA VAL A 499 22.97 3.06 -21.35
C VAL A 499 21.63 3.34 -22.02
N GLU A 500 20.61 2.53 -21.72
CA GLU A 500 19.26 2.70 -22.27
C GLU A 500 18.29 3.23 -21.19
N TRP A 501 17.36 4.08 -21.62
CA TRP A 501 16.28 4.52 -20.74
C TRP A 501 15.29 3.37 -20.57
N THR A 502 15.17 2.87 -19.34
CA THR A 502 14.23 1.79 -18.99
C THR A 502 12.89 2.29 -18.47
N GLY A 503 12.74 3.61 -18.28
CA GLY A 503 11.52 4.24 -17.79
C GLY A 503 10.41 4.31 -18.83
N VAL A 504 9.27 4.87 -18.41
CA VAL A 504 8.19 5.23 -19.34
C VAL A 504 8.59 6.45 -20.17
N SER A 505 7.83 6.75 -21.23
CA SER A 505 8.04 7.95 -22.02
C SER A 505 7.59 9.18 -21.23
N LEU A 506 8.50 10.10 -20.90
CA LEU A 506 8.11 11.33 -20.19
C LEU A 506 7.24 12.27 -21.05
N GLU A 507 7.27 12.10 -22.38
CA GLU A 507 6.49 12.87 -23.36
C GLU A 507 5.22 12.14 -23.81
N GLY A 508 5.35 10.85 -24.15
CA GLY A 508 4.31 10.07 -24.85
C GLY A 508 3.46 9.15 -23.98
N THR A 509 3.76 9.05 -22.68
CA THR A 509 2.93 8.28 -21.73
C THR A 509 1.80 9.15 -21.19
N PRO A 510 0.55 8.66 -21.16
CA PRO A 510 -0.54 9.38 -20.49
C PRO A 510 -0.25 9.62 -19.00
N TRP A 511 -0.57 10.80 -18.51
CA TRP A 511 -0.32 11.20 -17.12
C TRP A 511 -0.92 10.26 -16.05
N PRO A 512 -2.08 9.59 -16.23
CA PRO A 512 -2.60 8.69 -15.20
C PRO A 512 -1.72 7.47 -14.97
N ALA A 513 -0.91 7.08 -15.97
CA ALA A 513 0.09 6.03 -15.84
C ALA A 513 1.39 6.50 -15.17
N MET A 514 1.61 7.82 -15.05
CA MET A 514 2.85 8.42 -14.52
C MET A 514 2.75 9.00 -13.11
N MET A 515 1.55 9.10 -12.51
CA MET A 515 1.34 9.79 -11.22
C MET A 515 2.33 9.39 -10.11
N ALA A 516 2.77 8.12 -10.06
CA ALA A 516 3.74 7.67 -9.05
C ALA A 516 5.15 8.26 -9.18
N LEU A 517 5.49 8.91 -10.29
CA LEU A 517 6.73 9.69 -10.44
C LEU A 517 6.69 11.01 -9.67
N SER A 518 5.50 11.48 -9.24
CA SER A 518 5.39 12.68 -8.40
C SER A 518 5.91 12.47 -6.97
N GLU A 519 6.17 11.22 -6.56
CA GLU A 519 6.81 10.91 -5.29
C GLU A 519 8.33 11.12 -5.40
N THR A 520 8.82 12.31 -5.03
CA THR A 520 10.24 12.66 -5.19
C THR A 520 11.19 11.79 -4.34
N ARG A 521 12.48 11.77 -4.70
CA ARG A 521 13.54 11.06 -3.95
C ARG A 521 14.79 11.93 -3.86
N PRO A 522 15.60 11.83 -2.77
CA PRO A 522 16.85 12.57 -2.66
C PRO A 522 17.76 12.30 -3.86
N LEU A 523 18.15 13.36 -4.59
CA LEU A 523 18.80 13.23 -5.90
C LEU A 523 20.10 12.42 -5.84
N ARG A 524 20.86 12.53 -4.74
CA ARG A 524 22.09 11.76 -4.52
C ARG A 524 21.83 10.24 -4.40
N GLU A 525 20.72 9.84 -3.79
CA GLU A 525 20.29 8.42 -3.75
C GLU A 525 19.87 7.95 -5.16
N CYS A 526 19.24 8.83 -5.96
CA CYS A 526 18.93 8.53 -7.36
C CYS A 526 20.19 8.37 -8.21
N ASP A 527 21.18 9.25 -8.08
CA ASP A 527 22.45 9.12 -8.79
C ASP A 527 23.19 7.83 -8.38
N SER A 528 23.18 7.46 -7.10
CA SER A 528 23.70 6.15 -6.65
C SER A 528 22.98 4.95 -7.31
N VAL A 529 21.67 5.05 -7.62
CA VAL A 529 20.97 4.03 -8.46
C VAL A 529 21.53 4.01 -9.88
N TRP A 530 21.79 5.17 -10.51
CA TRP A 530 22.39 5.25 -11.84
C TRP A 530 23.83 4.75 -11.87
N GLU A 531 24.66 5.10 -10.90
CA GLU A 531 26.05 4.60 -10.75
C GLU A 531 26.08 3.06 -10.69
N ARG A 532 25.17 2.44 -9.92
CA ARG A 532 24.99 0.97 -9.90
C ARG A 532 24.51 0.42 -11.23
N TYR A 533 23.55 1.08 -11.88
CA TYR A 533 23.05 0.65 -13.20
C TYR A 533 24.15 0.70 -14.28
N MET A 534 25.05 1.67 -14.19
CA MET A 534 26.24 1.81 -15.04
C MET A 534 27.43 0.91 -14.63
N GLY A 535 27.32 0.11 -13.56
CA GLY A 535 28.38 -0.77 -13.07
C GLY A 535 29.54 -0.07 -12.33
N GLN A 536 29.36 1.20 -11.94
CA GLN A 536 30.41 1.98 -11.26
C GLN A 536 30.59 1.58 -9.78
N ARG A 537 29.57 0.94 -9.17
CA ARG A 537 29.60 0.40 -7.79
C ARG A 537 29.59 -1.15 -7.74
N GLY A 538 30.15 -1.82 -8.75
CA GLY A 538 30.23 -3.29 -8.84
C GLY A 538 29.71 -3.83 -10.18
N PRO A 539 29.53 -5.16 -10.34
CA PRO A 539 29.09 -5.74 -11.61
C PRO A 539 27.79 -5.09 -12.11
N THR A 540 27.75 -4.72 -13.41
CA THR A 540 26.65 -4.02 -14.08
C THR A 540 25.32 -4.77 -13.91
N ARG A 541 24.61 -4.47 -12.83
CA ARG A 541 23.38 -5.13 -12.42
C ARG A 541 22.52 -4.13 -11.67
N LEU A 542 21.27 -4.01 -12.11
CA LEU A 542 20.25 -3.28 -11.39
C LEU A 542 19.93 -3.97 -10.06
N TRP A 543 20.27 -3.34 -8.93
CA TRP A 543 19.93 -3.84 -7.59
C TRP A 543 18.52 -3.35 -7.21
N LEU A 544 17.50 -4.09 -7.65
CA LEU A 544 16.12 -3.89 -7.19
C LEU A 544 15.88 -4.42 -5.78
N TYR A 545 16.73 -5.33 -5.30
CA TYR A 545 16.61 -5.97 -3.99
C TYR A 545 17.98 -6.05 -3.32
N GLY A 546 18.00 -5.87 -2.00
CA GLY A 546 19.15 -6.14 -1.15
C GLY A 546 19.18 -7.61 -0.67
N PRO A 547 20.03 -7.92 0.31
CA PRO A 547 20.02 -9.23 0.97
C PRO A 547 18.73 -9.40 1.78
N TYR A 548 18.06 -10.52 1.58
CA TYR A 548 16.89 -10.89 2.38
C TYR A 548 17.36 -11.41 3.74
N ARG A 549 16.89 -10.81 4.83
CA ARG A 549 17.27 -11.12 6.21
C ARG A 549 16.08 -10.94 7.14
N MET A 550 15.86 -11.88 8.04
CA MET A 550 14.87 -11.80 9.13
C MET A 550 15.54 -11.36 10.45
N ASP A 551 14.75 -10.94 11.44
CA ASP A 551 15.27 -10.48 12.73
C ASP A 551 15.80 -11.64 13.61
N ASP A 552 15.42 -12.89 13.31
CA ASP A 552 15.85 -14.13 13.95
C ASP A 552 16.96 -14.89 13.17
N ASP A 553 17.41 -14.36 12.02
CA ASP A 553 18.57 -14.89 11.31
C ASP A 553 19.85 -14.77 12.16
N LYS A 554 20.85 -15.61 11.86
CA LYS A 554 22.20 -15.49 12.46
C LYS A 554 22.88 -14.15 12.16
N GLU A 555 22.49 -13.52 11.05
CA GLU A 555 22.98 -12.23 10.60
C GLU A 555 21.77 -11.31 10.30
N PRO A 556 21.10 -10.79 11.34
CA PRO A 556 19.86 -10.02 11.18
C PRO A 556 20.16 -8.58 10.71
N PRO A 557 19.19 -7.84 10.14
CA PRO A 557 19.42 -6.49 9.59
C PRO A 557 20.06 -5.52 10.59
N ILE A 558 19.65 -5.60 11.85
CA ILE A 558 20.18 -4.77 12.95
C ILE A 558 21.71 -4.91 13.11
N LEU A 559 22.30 -6.08 12.84
CA LEU A 559 23.74 -6.32 12.94
C LEU A 559 24.54 -5.52 11.89
N PHE A 560 23.96 -5.29 10.72
CA PHE A 560 24.56 -4.48 9.65
C PHE A 560 24.28 -2.99 9.83
N SER A 561 23.24 -2.63 10.61
CA SER A 561 22.95 -1.24 10.94
C SER A 561 24.04 -0.56 11.77
N PHE A 562 24.92 -1.33 12.40
CA PHE A 562 26.08 -0.84 13.14
C PHE A 562 27.38 -0.79 12.32
N ASP A 563 27.37 -1.17 11.04
CA ASP A 563 28.54 -0.99 10.17
C ASP A 563 28.70 0.51 9.82
N PRO A 564 29.88 1.13 10.06
CA PRO A 564 30.12 2.53 9.74
C PRO A 564 29.92 2.85 8.25
N ASP A 565 29.26 3.97 8.00
CA ASP A 565 29.05 4.60 6.70
C ASP A 565 28.84 6.12 6.90
N PRO A 566 29.91 6.92 6.84
CA PRO A 566 29.81 8.37 6.97
C PRO A 566 29.20 9.04 5.74
N GLU A 567 29.08 8.34 4.60
CA GLU A 567 28.52 8.88 3.36
C GLU A 567 26.99 8.95 3.46
N TRP A 568 26.34 7.91 4.01
CA TRP A 568 24.89 7.76 3.97
C TRP A 568 24.22 7.76 5.34
N SER A 569 22.99 8.27 5.36
CA SER A 569 22.13 8.11 6.53
C SER A 569 21.48 6.74 6.51
N ARG A 570 21.28 6.15 7.69
CA ARG A 570 20.57 4.88 7.88
C ARG A 570 19.25 4.79 7.11
N GLU A 571 18.59 5.93 6.90
CA GLU A 571 17.33 5.99 6.18
C GLU A 571 17.43 6.04 4.64
N SER A 572 18.64 6.15 4.08
CA SER A 572 18.87 6.16 2.63
C SER A 572 18.65 4.80 1.97
N ASN A 573 18.50 4.81 0.65
CA ASN A 573 18.37 3.60 -0.17
C ASN A 573 19.61 2.68 -0.09
N GLU A 574 20.80 3.27 0.03
CA GLU A 574 22.11 2.60 0.11
C GLU A 574 22.24 1.84 1.42
N ARG A 575 21.88 2.48 2.53
CA ARG A 575 21.86 1.83 3.85
C ARG A 575 20.83 0.71 3.92
N LYS A 576 19.63 0.90 3.33
CA LYS A 576 18.64 -0.19 3.20
C LYS A 576 19.17 -1.36 2.35
N LEU A 577 19.93 -1.08 1.29
CA LEU A 577 20.59 -2.10 0.46
C LEU A 577 21.72 -2.84 1.17
N HIS A 578 22.46 -2.19 2.07
CA HIS A 578 23.48 -2.82 2.91
C HIS A 578 22.86 -3.64 4.06
N GLU A 579 21.95 -3.02 4.81
CA GLU A 579 21.29 -3.62 6.00
C GLU A 579 20.39 -4.79 5.62
N GLY A 580 19.73 -4.72 4.46
CA GLY A 580 18.79 -5.75 4.02
C GLY A 580 17.52 -5.79 4.85
N GLY A 581 16.77 -6.88 4.73
CA GLY A 581 15.54 -7.10 5.47
C GLY A 581 14.53 -7.97 4.73
N VAL A 582 13.31 -8.03 5.26
CA VAL A 582 12.21 -8.77 4.65
C VAL A 582 11.50 -7.98 3.54
N CYS A 583 10.37 -8.49 3.08
CA CYS A 583 9.60 -7.98 1.94
C CYS A 583 9.32 -6.46 1.96
N GLY A 584 9.03 -5.86 3.11
CA GLY A 584 8.86 -4.41 3.24
C GLY A 584 10.11 -3.60 2.88
N THR A 585 11.29 -3.99 3.36
CA THR A 585 12.55 -3.32 2.99
C THR A 585 12.86 -3.51 1.51
N MET A 586 12.64 -4.71 0.99
CA MET A 586 12.87 -5.04 -0.42
C MET A 586 11.95 -4.24 -1.36
N SER A 587 10.69 -4.03 -1.00
CA SER A 587 9.76 -3.24 -1.82
C SER A 587 10.12 -1.76 -1.83
N LEU A 588 10.61 -1.21 -0.71
CA LEU A 588 11.14 0.16 -0.63
C LEU A 588 12.38 0.36 -1.50
N ILE A 589 13.36 -0.56 -1.42
CA ILE A 589 14.57 -0.54 -2.27
C ILE A 589 14.17 -0.54 -3.74
N SER A 590 13.31 -1.48 -4.13
CA SER A 590 12.84 -1.61 -5.51
C SER A 590 12.13 -0.33 -5.97
N ARG A 591 11.13 0.16 -5.21
CA ARG A 591 10.38 1.39 -5.51
C ARG A 591 11.30 2.60 -5.71
N ASN A 592 12.29 2.80 -4.84
CA ASN A 592 13.27 3.89 -4.98
C ASN A 592 14.09 3.75 -6.27
N SER A 593 14.60 2.54 -6.54
CA SER A 593 15.37 2.22 -7.76
C SER A 593 14.54 2.26 -9.06
N GLN A 594 13.21 2.10 -8.99
CA GLN A 594 12.31 2.27 -10.12
C GLN A 594 12.03 3.75 -10.40
N ILE A 595 11.62 4.53 -9.39
CA ILE A 595 11.32 5.96 -9.51
C ILE A 595 12.54 6.76 -9.99
N ALA A 596 13.74 6.49 -9.46
CA ALA A 596 14.98 7.13 -9.87
C ALA A 596 15.32 6.98 -11.37
N ARG A 597 14.71 6.01 -12.06
CA ARG A 597 14.91 5.70 -13.48
C ARG A 597 13.65 5.93 -14.32
N GLY A 598 12.70 6.72 -13.81
CA GLY A 598 11.46 7.07 -14.50
C GLY A 598 10.49 5.89 -14.71
N ILE A 599 10.52 4.88 -13.84
CA ILE A 599 9.48 3.83 -13.79
C ILE A 599 8.49 4.19 -12.67
N PRO A 600 7.23 4.55 -13.00
CA PRO A 600 6.20 4.83 -12.00
C PRO A 600 6.00 3.63 -11.08
N ALA A 601 6.33 3.78 -9.79
CA ALA A 601 6.29 2.69 -8.82
C ALA A 601 5.59 3.11 -7.52
N ALA A 602 4.46 2.47 -7.22
CA ALA A 602 3.69 2.67 -6.00
C ALA A 602 3.98 1.55 -4.98
N PRO A 603 3.91 1.84 -3.67
CA PRO A 603 3.92 0.80 -2.65
C PRO A 603 2.61 -0.01 -2.73
N ALA A 604 2.71 -1.28 -2.40
CA ALA A 604 1.58 -2.19 -2.37
C ALA A 604 1.76 -3.26 -1.27
N GLY A 605 0.69 -4.00 -0.98
CA GLY A 605 0.67 -4.99 0.09
C GLY A 605 -0.28 -6.15 -0.19
N GLN A 606 0.03 -7.27 0.41
CA GLN A 606 -0.75 -8.50 0.50
C GLN A 606 -0.82 -8.92 1.99
N PRO A 607 -1.71 -9.83 2.39
CA PRO A 607 -1.79 -10.30 3.77
C PRO A 607 -0.42 -10.76 4.31
N GLY A 608 0.09 -10.07 5.33
CA GLY A 608 1.40 -10.36 5.93
C GLY A 608 2.64 -10.01 5.09
N HIS A 609 2.49 -9.34 3.93
CA HIS A 609 3.58 -9.20 2.96
C HIS A 609 3.59 -7.83 2.23
N GLY A 610 4.73 -7.14 2.25
CA GLY A 610 4.94 -5.91 1.49
C GLY A 610 5.42 -6.18 0.06
N ASN A 611 4.85 -5.50 -0.93
CA ASN A 611 5.23 -5.65 -2.34
C ASN A 611 5.20 -4.29 -3.05
N LEU A 612 5.35 -4.25 -4.39
CA LEU A 612 5.25 -3.00 -5.15
C LEU A 612 4.44 -3.17 -6.43
N MET A 613 3.79 -2.09 -6.85
CA MET A 613 3.14 -1.97 -8.15
C MET A 613 3.99 -1.07 -9.06
N THR A 614 4.27 -1.51 -10.28
CA THR A 614 4.84 -0.64 -11.32
C THR A 614 3.90 -0.52 -12.49
N THR A 615 3.68 0.72 -12.95
CA THR A 615 2.97 0.99 -14.19
C THR A 615 4.01 1.12 -15.31
N ASN A 616 3.87 0.30 -16.33
CA ASN A 616 4.79 0.24 -17.46
C ASN A 616 4.07 0.73 -18.71
N PHE A 617 4.81 1.40 -19.60
CA PHE A 617 4.28 1.92 -20.85
C PHE A 617 5.37 1.89 -21.92
N ASN A 618 5.10 1.20 -23.03
CA ASN A 618 5.99 1.19 -24.20
C ASN A 618 5.19 1.02 -25.50
N GLY A 619 5.87 0.74 -26.62
CA GLY A 619 5.24 0.54 -27.94
C GLY A 619 4.17 -0.57 -28.01
N ASN A 620 4.03 -1.42 -26.99
CA ASN A 620 2.93 -2.37 -26.87
C ASN A 620 1.65 -1.74 -26.32
N GLY A 621 1.79 -0.76 -25.43
CA GLY A 621 0.74 -0.22 -24.57
C GLY A 621 1.17 -0.12 -23.11
N CYS A 622 0.17 0.02 -22.23
CA CYS A 622 0.27 0.23 -20.80
C CYS A 622 -0.14 -1.03 -20.02
N TRP A 623 0.58 -1.38 -18.94
CA TRP A 623 0.20 -2.48 -18.05
C TRP A 623 0.72 -2.29 -16.63
N LEU A 624 0.01 -2.87 -15.66
CA LEU A 624 0.45 -2.98 -14.28
C LEU A 624 1.31 -4.24 -14.09
N SER A 625 2.35 -4.17 -13.26
CA SER A 625 3.08 -5.33 -12.75
C SER A 625 3.18 -5.28 -11.24
N VAL A 626 2.93 -6.41 -10.56
CA VAL A 626 3.10 -6.55 -9.10
C VAL A 626 4.44 -7.22 -8.83
N GLY A 627 5.46 -6.42 -8.48
CA GLY A 627 6.78 -6.91 -8.10
C GLY A 627 6.73 -7.53 -6.70
N GLN A 628 7.40 -8.67 -6.51
CA GLN A 628 7.38 -9.45 -5.26
C GLN A 628 6.00 -9.98 -4.84
N SER A 629 5.07 -10.23 -5.76
CA SER A 629 3.77 -10.84 -5.42
C SER A 629 3.96 -12.22 -4.79
N VAL A 630 3.27 -12.48 -3.66
CA VAL A 630 3.12 -13.83 -3.05
C VAL A 630 1.69 -14.36 -3.13
N ASP A 631 0.74 -13.49 -3.47
CA ASP A 631 -0.67 -13.79 -3.65
C ASP A 631 -1.15 -13.28 -5.04
N THR A 632 -2.44 -13.42 -5.27
CA THR A 632 -3.22 -12.99 -6.43
C THR A 632 -3.40 -11.48 -6.53
N LEU A 633 -3.80 -10.99 -7.71
CA LEU A 633 -4.14 -9.58 -7.92
C LEU A 633 -5.29 -9.14 -7.00
N LYS A 634 -6.31 -9.99 -6.82
CA LYS A 634 -7.46 -9.75 -5.92
C LYS A 634 -7.08 -9.48 -4.46
N ALA A 635 -6.05 -10.15 -3.95
CA ALA A 635 -5.54 -9.99 -2.58
C ALA A 635 -4.58 -8.80 -2.42
N THR A 636 -4.26 -8.11 -3.52
CA THR A 636 -3.26 -7.03 -3.54
C THR A 636 -3.94 -5.68 -3.33
N THR A 637 -3.42 -4.88 -2.40
CA THR A 637 -3.79 -3.48 -2.17
C THR A 637 -2.62 -2.57 -2.54
N GLY A 638 -2.89 -1.32 -2.91
CA GLY A 638 -1.87 -0.37 -3.35
C GLY A 638 -2.33 1.08 -3.26
N PHE A 639 -1.39 2.01 -3.42
CA PHE A 639 -1.69 3.43 -3.30
C PHE A 639 -2.64 3.92 -4.40
N TRP A 640 -3.80 4.45 -3.99
CA TRP A 640 -4.75 5.05 -4.91
C TRP A 640 -4.56 6.56 -5.01
N TYR A 641 -4.24 7.02 -6.22
CA TYR A 641 -3.94 8.42 -6.49
C TYR A 641 -5.19 9.30 -6.62
N PHE A 642 -6.33 8.82 -7.16
CA PHE A 642 -7.49 9.69 -7.41
C PHE A 642 -8.29 10.05 -6.12
N ARG A 643 -8.60 9.07 -5.26
CA ARG A 643 -9.28 9.26 -3.95
C ARG A 643 -10.67 9.90 -3.95
N ASP A 644 -11.32 10.00 -5.10
CA ASP A 644 -12.57 10.73 -5.32
C ASP A 644 -13.83 9.90 -5.05
N SER A 645 -13.74 8.86 -4.23
CA SER A 645 -14.79 7.85 -4.05
C SER A 645 -14.59 7.08 -2.74
N LYS A 646 -15.67 6.80 -2.02
CA LYS A 646 -15.67 5.89 -0.86
C LYS A 646 -16.08 4.45 -1.27
N ALA A 647 -15.96 4.10 -2.56
CA ALA A 647 -16.44 2.82 -3.07
C ALA A 647 -15.70 1.61 -2.43
N PRO A 648 -16.38 0.46 -2.26
CA PRO A 648 -15.73 -0.76 -1.82
C PRO A 648 -14.54 -1.11 -2.70
N ARG A 649 -13.43 -1.53 -2.07
CA ARG A 649 -12.18 -1.94 -2.75
C ARG A 649 -11.46 -0.86 -3.56
N THR A 650 -11.77 0.42 -3.34
CA THR A 650 -10.95 1.48 -3.95
C THR A 650 -9.59 1.56 -3.23
N GLY A 651 -8.50 1.31 -3.97
CA GLY A 651 -7.19 0.96 -3.40
C GLY A 651 -6.76 -0.49 -3.66
N ASN A 652 -7.63 -1.37 -4.15
CA ASN A 652 -7.24 -2.71 -4.59
C ASN A 652 -6.60 -2.68 -6.00
N ALA A 653 -5.79 -3.70 -6.29
CA ALA A 653 -4.95 -3.74 -7.48
C ALA A 653 -5.73 -3.85 -8.80
N GLU A 654 -6.96 -4.38 -8.79
CA GLU A 654 -7.82 -4.37 -9.97
C GLU A 654 -8.16 -2.95 -10.44
N TYR A 655 -8.29 -1.96 -9.55
CA TYR A 655 -8.49 -0.56 -9.95
C TYR A 655 -7.26 -0.01 -10.69
N GLN A 656 -6.06 -0.33 -10.20
CA GLN A 656 -4.79 0.07 -10.81
C GLN A 656 -4.57 -0.63 -12.17
N SER A 657 -4.98 -1.90 -12.25
CA SER A 657 -4.99 -2.70 -13.47
C SER A 657 -5.95 -2.11 -14.50
N GLY A 658 -7.20 -1.80 -14.09
CA GLY A 658 -8.20 -1.14 -14.92
C GLY A 658 -7.74 0.24 -15.41
N LEU A 659 -7.08 1.03 -14.56
CA LEU A 659 -6.48 2.31 -14.94
C LEU A 659 -5.39 2.13 -16.01
N ALA A 660 -4.46 1.19 -15.83
CA ALA A 660 -3.42 0.89 -16.82
C ALA A 660 -4.04 0.37 -18.15
N LEU A 661 -5.00 -0.55 -18.08
CA LEU A 661 -5.68 -1.10 -19.26
C LEU A 661 -6.52 -0.05 -20.01
N SER A 662 -7.12 0.91 -19.30
CA SER A 662 -7.83 2.05 -19.89
C SER A 662 -6.96 2.83 -20.88
N MET A 663 -5.67 3.00 -20.56
CA MET A 663 -4.71 3.72 -21.41
C MET A 663 -4.43 3.04 -22.77
N ASN A 664 -4.90 1.80 -22.97
CA ASN A 664 -4.78 1.07 -24.24
C ASN A 664 -5.99 1.27 -25.16
N ILE A 665 -7.13 1.73 -24.65
CA ILE A 665 -8.31 2.04 -25.48
C ILE A 665 -8.11 3.40 -26.13
N ASP A 666 -8.31 4.48 -25.37
CA ASP A 666 -7.97 5.83 -25.78
C ASP A 666 -7.80 6.71 -24.55
N TYR A 667 -6.91 7.69 -24.65
CA TYR A 667 -6.69 8.65 -23.57
C TYR A 667 -7.95 9.51 -23.37
N GLU A 668 -8.47 10.08 -24.46
CA GLU A 668 -9.63 10.97 -24.42
C GLU A 668 -10.87 10.24 -23.87
N LYS A 669 -11.06 8.96 -24.22
CA LYS A 669 -12.15 8.14 -23.66
C LYS A 669 -12.04 7.91 -22.16
N PHE A 670 -10.82 7.82 -21.61
CA PHE A 670 -10.65 7.75 -20.16
C PHE A 670 -11.08 9.07 -19.49
N ILE A 671 -10.71 10.22 -20.09
CA ILE A 671 -11.10 11.55 -19.61
C ILE A 671 -12.62 11.74 -19.72
N ASP A 672 -13.25 11.36 -20.84
CA ASP A 672 -14.71 11.36 -21.01
C ASP A 672 -15.41 10.49 -19.96
N SER A 673 -14.89 9.28 -19.67
CA SER A 673 -15.40 8.43 -18.59
C SER A 673 -15.25 9.06 -17.20
N ARG A 674 -14.16 9.80 -16.93
CA ARG A 674 -14.00 10.59 -15.69
C ARG A 674 -15.04 11.70 -15.60
N PHE A 675 -15.24 12.48 -16.67
CA PHE A 675 -16.25 13.56 -16.69
C PHE A 675 -17.67 13.00 -16.55
N ALA A 676 -17.98 11.89 -17.22
CA ALA A 676 -19.25 11.16 -17.07
C ALA A 676 -19.48 10.70 -15.62
N MET A 677 -18.45 10.17 -14.95
CA MET A 677 -18.53 9.77 -13.55
C MET A 677 -18.69 11.00 -12.61
N ASN A 678 -18.03 12.11 -12.90
CA ASN A 678 -18.14 13.35 -12.12
C ASN A 678 -19.52 14.02 -12.31
N ILE A 679 -20.10 13.99 -13.51
CA ILE A 679 -21.47 14.42 -13.79
C ILE A 679 -22.50 13.52 -13.08
N TYR A 680 -22.25 12.21 -13.01
CA TYR A 680 -23.06 11.29 -12.20
C TYR A 680 -23.01 11.64 -10.70
N LYS A 681 -21.82 11.94 -10.16
CA LYS A 681 -21.66 12.37 -8.77
C LYS A 681 -22.36 13.71 -8.51
N LEU A 682 -22.23 14.68 -9.42
CA LEU A 682 -22.94 15.96 -9.39
C LEU A 682 -24.47 15.79 -9.41
N ALA A 683 -25.00 14.87 -10.20
CA ALA A 683 -26.44 14.65 -10.32
C ALA A 683 -27.10 14.21 -9.00
N GLY A 684 -26.38 13.46 -8.15
CA GLY A 684 -26.88 12.96 -6.86
C GLY A 684 -26.43 13.73 -5.63
N ALA A 685 -25.62 14.78 -5.78
CA ALA A 685 -25.22 15.65 -4.67
C ALA A 685 -26.37 16.58 -4.27
N ASN A 686 -26.68 16.68 -2.97
CA ASN A 686 -27.75 17.57 -2.50
C ASN A 686 -27.27 19.04 -2.37
N SER A 687 -26.04 19.28 -1.94
CA SER A 687 -25.35 20.58 -2.01
C SER A 687 -23.82 20.40 -1.90
N SER A 688 -23.07 21.50 -1.95
CA SER A 688 -21.61 21.57 -2.16
C SER A 688 -20.73 21.18 -0.96
N THR A 689 -21.12 20.21 -0.13
CA THR A 689 -20.29 19.71 0.98
C THR A 689 -19.22 18.73 0.49
N GLU A 690 -17.97 18.87 0.97
CA GLU A 690 -16.84 18.00 0.56
C GLU A 690 -17.07 16.51 0.84
N GLU A 691 -18.00 16.17 1.74
CA GLU A 691 -18.42 14.80 2.01
C GLU A 691 -19.39 14.26 0.95
N ALA A 692 -18.87 13.99 -0.25
CA ALA A 692 -19.61 13.28 -1.29
C ALA A 692 -20.09 11.90 -0.78
N GLN A 693 -21.36 11.81 -0.43
CA GLN A 693 -22.07 10.56 -0.16
C GLN A 693 -22.20 9.76 -1.45
N ASP A 694 -22.41 8.44 -1.34
CA ASP A 694 -22.60 7.57 -2.50
C ASP A 694 -23.88 7.98 -3.27
N PRO A 695 -23.79 8.53 -4.51
CA PRO A 695 -24.94 9.06 -5.25
C PRO A 695 -25.98 7.99 -5.60
N SER A 696 -25.60 6.71 -5.48
CA SER A 696 -26.46 5.58 -5.80
C SER A 696 -27.59 5.36 -4.78
N GLY A 697 -27.57 6.05 -3.64
CA GLY A 697 -28.68 6.13 -2.68
C GLY A 697 -29.65 7.30 -2.92
N THR A 698 -29.26 8.34 -3.66
CA THR A 698 -30.08 9.54 -3.93
C THR A 698 -30.72 9.54 -5.31
N LEU A 699 -30.10 8.88 -6.29
CA LEU A 699 -30.56 8.83 -7.67
C LEU A 699 -31.43 7.59 -7.98
N PRO A 700 -32.41 7.69 -8.91
CA PRO A 700 -33.19 6.53 -9.34
C PRO A 700 -32.32 5.38 -9.86
N ARG A 701 -32.70 4.13 -9.54
CA ARG A 701 -31.99 2.91 -9.95
C ARG A 701 -31.73 2.85 -11.46
N GLU A 702 -32.74 3.14 -12.28
CA GLU A 702 -32.62 3.16 -13.75
C GLU A 702 -31.67 4.24 -14.27
N PHE A 703 -31.64 5.40 -13.61
CA PHE A 703 -30.70 6.47 -13.92
C PHE A 703 -29.27 6.00 -13.67
N THR A 704 -28.98 5.47 -12.48
CA THR A 704 -27.65 4.98 -12.13
C THR A 704 -27.21 3.85 -13.06
N GLN A 705 -28.08 2.88 -13.37
CA GLN A 705 -27.76 1.80 -14.30
C GLN A 705 -27.45 2.32 -15.72
N THR A 706 -28.20 3.30 -16.21
CA THR A 706 -27.97 3.91 -17.55
C THR A 706 -26.69 4.75 -17.57
N ALA A 707 -26.41 5.49 -16.50
CA ALA A 707 -25.19 6.27 -16.33
C ALA A 707 -23.94 5.37 -16.33
N MET A 708 -23.93 4.32 -15.51
CA MET A 708 -22.77 3.41 -15.42
C MET A 708 -22.55 2.65 -16.74
N ARG A 709 -23.61 2.20 -17.42
CA ARG A 709 -23.49 1.58 -18.75
C ARG A 709 -22.98 2.57 -19.81
N THR A 710 -23.32 3.85 -19.71
CA THR A 710 -22.76 4.90 -20.57
C THR A 710 -21.26 5.08 -20.35
N VAL A 711 -20.81 5.12 -19.08
CA VAL A 711 -19.37 5.16 -18.72
C VAL A 711 -18.64 3.93 -19.26
N LEU A 712 -19.18 2.72 -19.03
CA LEU A 712 -18.57 1.44 -19.39
C LEU A 712 -18.54 1.20 -20.91
N LYS A 713 -19.49 1.76 -21.67
CA LYS A 713 -19.46 1.75 -23.14
C LYS A 713 -18.30 2.56 -23.71
N ALA A 714 -17.91 3.66 -23.05
CA ALA A 714 -16.74 4.44 -23.42
C ALA A 714 -15.43 3.78 -22.95
N ASN A 715 -15.41 3.28 -21.72
CA ASN A 715 -14.27 2.59 -21.11
C ASN A 715 -14.71 1.40 -20.23
N PRO A 716 -14.69 0.16 -20.74
CA PRO A 716 -15.05 -1.02 -19.96
C PRO A 716 -14.00 -1.41 -18.89
N PHE A 717 -12.84 -0.75 -18.83
CA PHE A 717 -11.88 -0.91 -17.72
C PHE A 717 -12.10 0.07 -16.56
N TYR A 718 -13.15 0.90 -16.61
CA TYR A 718 -13.47 1.87 -15.55
C TYR A 718 -14.09 1.16 -14.32
N THR A 719 -13.24 0.62 -13.45
CA THR A 719 -13.59 -0.30 -12.34
C THR A 719 -14.65 0.24 -11.38
N GLU A 720 -14.62 1.54 -11.07
CA GLU A 720 -15.61 2.17 -10.18
C GLU A 720 -17.04 2.06 -10.75
N ALA A 721 -17.21 2.17 -12.07
CA ALA A 721 -18.54 2.06 -12.69
C ALA A 721 -19.09 0.63 -12.64
N TRP A 722 -18.23 -0.40 -12.72
CA TRP A 722 -18.65 -1.78 -12.52
C TRP A 722 -19.15 -2.05 -11.10
N TYR A 723 -18.44 -1.55 -10.07
CA TYR A 723 -18.90 -1.74 -8.69
C TYR A 723 -20.16 -0.93 -8.36
N THR A 724 -20.29 0.28 -8.90
CA THR A 724 -21.53 1.07 -8.78
C THR A 724 -22.70 0.40 -9.50
N LEU A 725 -22.47 -0.15 -10.70
CA LEU A 725 -23.50 -0.91 -11.43
C LEU A 725 -23.87 -2.20 -10.70
N PHE A 726 -22.88 -2.94 -10.18
CA PHE A 726 -23.13 -4.18 -9.43
C PHE A 726 -23.97 -3.91 -8.19
N LYS A 727 -23.67 -2.88 -7.37
CA LYS A 727 -24.50 -2.47 -6.21
C LYS A 727 -25.99 -2.25 -6.56
N GLN A 728 -26.28 -1.86 -7.80
CA GLN A 728 -27.63 -1.58 -8.30
C GLN A 728 -28.30 -2.80 -8.95
N ALA A 729 -27.60 -3.91 -9.12
CA ALA A 729 -28.17 -5.21 -9.45
C ALA A 729 -28.63 -5.94 -8.16
N PRO A 730 -29.46 -6.99 -8.25
CA PRO A 730 -29.62 -7.93 -7.14
C PRO A 730 -28.23 -8.43 -6.70
N GLN A 731 -27.94 -8.37 -5.40
CA GLN A 731 -26.63 -8.78 -4.86
C GLN A 731 -26.49 -10.29 -4.73
N ASP A 732 -27.52 -11.07 -5.05
CA ASP A 732 -27.56 -12.51 -4.94
C ASP A 732 -26.82 -13.21 -6.09
N LEU A 733 -26.66 -14.54 -6.03
CA LEU A 733 -25.91 -15.27 -7.06
C LEU A 733 -26.54 -15.17 -8.46
N MET A 734 -27.87 -15.05 -8.56
CA MET A 734 -28.60 -14.89 -9.82
C MET A 734 -28.49 -13.47 -10.42
N GLY A 735 -28.34 -12.44 -9.58
CA GLY A 735 -27.91 -11.12 -10.04
C GLY A 735 -26.44 -11.10 -10.46
N ALA A 736 -25.59 -11.82 -9.72
CA ALA A 736 -24.17 -11.95 -10.02
C ALA A 736 -23.88 -12.64 -11.36
N THR A 737 -24.64 -13.68 -11.77
CA THR A 737 -24.44 -14.31 -13.10
C THR A 737 -24.64 -13.31 -14.24
N LYS A 738 -25.74 -12.54 -14.21
CA LYS A 738 -26.05 -11.50 -15.20
C LYS A 738 -24.93 -10.45 -15.27
N MET A 739 -24.40 -10.05 -14.12
CA MET A 739 -23.33 -9.06 -14.04
C MET A 739 -21.97 -9.60 -14.50
N VAL A 740 -21.67 -10.88 -14.24
CA VAL A 740 -20.49 -11.55 -14.80
C VAL A 740 -20.61 -11.69 -16.32
N ASP A 741 -21.79 -12.06 -16.84
CA ASP A 741 -22.03 -12.14 -18.28
C ASP A 741 -21.90 -10.76 -18.96
N GLU A 742 -22.44 -9.69 -18.37
CA GLU A 742 -22.28 -8.31 -18.87
C GLU A 742 -20.80 -7.86 -18.88
N VAL A 743 -20.03 -8.23 -17.85
CA VAL A 743 -18.56 -8.01 -17.83
C VAL A 743 -17.85 -8.80 -18.94
N ARG A 744 -18.19 -10.08 -19.13
CA ARG A 744 -17.57 -10.97 -20.15
C ARG A 744 -17.94 -10.55 -21.58
N GLU A 745 -19.12 -9.97 -21.79
CA GLU A 745 -19.53 -9.38 -23.07
C GLU A 745 -18.75 -8.09 -23.38
N ALA A 746 -18.63 -7.19 -22.40
CA ALA A 746 -17.87 -5.94 -22.54
C ALA A 746 -16.35 -6.16 -22.67
N LEU A 747 -15.82 -7.22 -22.05
CA LEU A 747 -14.39 -7.56 -22.01
C LEU A 747 -14.13 -9.02 -22.46
N PRO A 748 -14.30 -9.32 -23.76
CA PRO A 748 -14.22 -10.70 -24.27
C PRO A 748 -12.78 -11.21 -24.42
N ASP A 749 -12.55 -12.48 -24.09
CA ASP A 749 -11.21 -13.10 -24.11
C ASP A 749 -10.50 -13.12 -25.49
N GLY A 750 -9.18 -13.28 -25.46
CA GLY A 750 -8.37 -13.68 -26.63
C GLY A 750 -8.32 -12.63 -27.75
N MET A 751 -8.85 -12.96 -28.93
CA MET A 751 -8.93 -12.00 -30.05
C MET A 751 -10.01 -10.93 -29.86
N GLY A 752 -10.97 -11.13 -28.94
CA GLY A 752 -11.98 -10.12 -28.61
C GLY A 752 -11.33 -8.87 -28.04
N ILE A 753 -10.65 -8.99 -26.89
CA ILE A 753 -9.99 -7.88 -26.19
C ILE A 753 -8.97 -7.15 -27.08
N ARG A 754 -8.29 -7.87 -27.98
CA ARG A 754 -7.30 -7.30 -28.89
C ARG A 754 -7.89 -6.27 -29.87
N LYS A 755 -9.21 -6.27 -30.09
CA LYS A 755 -9.93 -5.28 -30.93
C LYS A 755 -10.20 -3.96 -30.18
N LEU A 756 -10.16 -3.95 -28.85
CA LEU A 756 -10.35 -2.74 -28.03
C LEU A 756 -9.11 -1.84 -28.03
N TRP A 757 -7.93 -2.39 -28.35
CA TRP A 757 -6.67 -1.68 -28.28
C TRP A 757 -6.45 -0.78 -29.51
N LYS A 758 -6.23 0.52 -29.27
CA LYS A 758 -5.83 1.47 -30.31
C LYS A 758 -4.39 1.15 -30.75
N THR A 759 -4.21 0.88 -32.04
CA THR A 759 -2.88 0.60 -32.59
C THR A 759 -2.02 1.86 -32.49
N ARG A 760 -1.10 1.88 -31.51
CA ARG A 760 -0.13 2.96 -31.36
C ARG A 760 0.93 2.81 -32.45
N LYS A 761 1.14 3.86 -33.26
CA LYS A 761 2.31 3.95 -34.13
C LYS A 761 3.57 3.96 -33.25
N TYR A 762 4.67 3.39 -33.75
CA TYR A 762 5.96 3.53 -33.08
C TYR A 762 6.34 5.01 -33.01
N VAL A 763 6.35 5.56 -31.79
CA VAL A 763 6.93 6.87 -31.50
C VAL A 763 8.28 6.61 -30.86
N SER A 764 9.33 7.29 -31.32
CA SER A 764 10.69 7.12 -30.80
C SER A 764 10.78 7.31 -29.28
N SER A 765 10.00 8.25 -28.73
CA SER A 765 9.92 8.54 -27.29
C SER A 765 9.27 7.41 -26.47
N VAL A 766 8.49 6.52 -27.09
CA VAL A 766 7.71 5.43 -26.45
C VAL A 766 8.40 4.07 -26.51
N GLY A 767 9.54 3.97 -27.19
CA GLY A 767 10.33 2.74 -27.29
C GLY A 767 9.68 1.65 -28.14
N ARG A 768 10.44 0.60 -28.48
CA ARG A 768 9.94 -0.51 -29.30
C ARG A 768 9.05 -1.43 -28.46
N GLY A 769 7.95 -1.87 -29.04
CA GLY A 769 7.12 -2.93 -28.46
C GLY A 769 7.82 -4.29 -28.52
N ASP A 770 7.70 -5.08 -27.44
CA ASP A 770 8.01 -6.51 -27.44
C ASP A 770 7.13 -7.26 -28.45
N LYS A 771 7.70 -8.22 -29.18
CA LYS A 771 6.98 -9.11 -30.11
C LYS A 771 5.76 -9.78 -29.47
N ASN A 772 5.82 -10.07 -28.16
CA ASN A 772 4.75 -10.74 -27.41
C ASN A 772 3.77 -9.77 -26.71
N GLY A 773 3.91 -8.46 -26.93
CA GLY A 773 3.16 -7.42 -26.20
C GLY A 773 1.63 -7.54 -26.24
N LYS A 774 1.07 -7.90 -27.40
CA LYS A 774 -0.40 -8.08 -27.56
C LYS A 774 -0.94 -9.28 -26.79
N GLU A 775 -0.09 -10.26 -26.48
CA GLU A 775 -0.46 -11.41 -25.65
C GLU A 775 -0.35 -11.06 -24.16
N MET A 776 0.73 -10.38 -23.76
CA MET A 776 0.87 -9.81 -22.41
C MET A 776 -0.33 -8.94 -22.02
N LEU A 777 -0.75 -8.00 -22.87
CA LEU A 777 -1.93 -7.17 -22.61
C LEU A 777 -3.24 -7.97 -22.55
N ALA A 778 -3.39 -8.99 -23.40
CA ALA A 778 -4.59 -9.85 -23.37
C ALA A 778 -4.65 -10.68 -22.08
N ASN A 779 -3.52 -11.21 -21.62
CA ASN A 779 -3.41 -11.94 -20.35
C ASN A 779 -3.65 -11.02 -19.15
N HIS A 780 -3.14 -9.78 -19.18
CA HIS A 780 -3.39 -8.78 -18.14
C HIS A 780 -4.87 -8.38 -18.05
N ALA A 781 -5.53 -8.19 -19.20
CA ALA A 781 -6.97 -7.94 -19.24
C ALA A 781 -7.79 -9.14 -18.76
N LYS A 782 -7.41 -10.37 -19.13
CA LYS A 782 -8.05 -11.60 -18.61
C LYS A 782 -7.96 -11.69 -17.09
N GLU A 783 -6.80 -11.35 -16.52
CA GLU A 783 -6.61 -11.32 -15.06
C GLU A 783 -7.50 -10.27 -14.39
N TYR A 784 -7.58 -9.06 -14.95
CA TYR A 784 -8.51 -8.02 -14.48
C TYR A 784 -9.97 -8.50 -14.49
N VAL A 785 -10.43 -9.10 -15.59
CA VAL A 785 -11.80 -9.64 -15.71
C VAL A 785 -12.05 -10.75 -14.69
N ASN A 786 -11.11 -11.68 -14.54
CA ASN A 786 -11.22 -12.77 -13.58
C ASN A 786 -11.34 -12.26 -12.13
N VAL A 787 -10.53 -11.25 -11.73
CA VAL A 787 -10.68 -10.61 -10.42
C VAL A 787 -12.05 -9.95 -10.26
N LEU A 788 -12.49 -9.18 -11.25
CA LEU A 788 -13.76 -8.45 -11.19
C LEU A 788 -14.94 -9.42 -11.02
N CYS A 789 -15.02 -10.47 -11.83
CA CYS A 789 -16.03 -11.52 -11.74
C CYS A 789 -15.97 -12.26 -10.40
N SER A 790 -14.77 -12.53 -9.88
CA SER A 790 -14.57 -13.18 -8.58
C SER A 790 -14.92 -12.30 -7.39
N VAL A 791 -14.81 -10.98 -7.48
CA VAL A 791 -15.27 -10.06 -6.43
C VAL A 791 -16.80 -9.96 -6.44
N ILE A 792 -17.41 -9.92 -7.63
CA ILE A 792 -18.87 -9.97 -7.80
C ILE A 792 -19.45 -11.24 -7.17
N LEU A 793 -18.87 -12.41 -7.48
CA LEU A 793 -19.28 -13.69 -6.89
C LEU A 793 -18.99 -13.78 -5.37
N GLU A 794 -17.85 -13.26 -4.89
CA GLU A 794 -17.55 -13.22 -3.44
C GLU A 794 -18.59 -12.44 -2.65
N ASN A 795 -19.01 -11.28 -3.16
CA ASN A 795 -20.00 -10.44 -2.50
C ASN A 795 -21.40 -11.07 -2.53
N ALA A 796 -21.71 -11.80 -3.61
CA ALA A 796 -22.95 -12.55 -3.72
C ALA A 796 -23.01 -13.75 -2.77
N LEU A 797 -21.91 -14.47 -2.61
CA LEU A 797 -21.77 -15.58 -1.65
C LEU A 797 -21.95 -15.19 -0.18
N LYS A 798 -21.95 -13.88 0.14
CA LYS A 798 -22.21 -13.35 1.49
C LYS A 798 -23.68 -13.01 1.74
N GLN A 799 -24.54 -13.08 0.71
CA GLN A 799 -25.97 -12.80 0.84
C GLN A 799 -26.75 -14.06 1.24
N GLU A 800 -27.92 -13.88 1.81
CA GLU A 800 -28.88 -14.97 1.97
C GLU A 800 -29.52 -15.36 0.62
N HIS A 801 -29.94 -16.62 0.50
CA HIS A 801 -30.40 -17.21 -0.76
C HIS A 801 -31.66 -18.06 -0.58
N ASP A 802 -32.83 -17.48 -0.85
CA ASP A 802 -34.11 -18.20 -0.93
C ASP A 802 -34.43 -18.59 -2.38
N TYR A 803 -33.76 -19.64 -2.86
CA TYR A 803 -33.95 -20.19 -4.21
C TYR A 803 -34.58 -21.58 -4.17
N LYS A 804 -35.51 -21.82 -5.10
CA LYS A 804 -36.09 -23.13 -5.36
C LYS A 804 -35.06 -24.06 -6.01
N THR A 805 -35.21 -25.38 -5.84
CA THR A 805 -34.27 -26.40 -6.32
C THR A 805 -33.94 -26.30 -7.81
N PHE A 806 -34.90 -25.92 -8.67
CA PHE A 806 -34.63 -25.72 -10.10
C PHE A 806 -33.73 -24.51 -10.38
N GLN A 807 -33.91 -23.41 -9.64
CA GLN A 807 -33.06 -22.21 -9.77
C GLN A 807 -31.61 -22.52 -9.35
N TRP A 808 -31.43 -23.36 -8.32
CA TRP A 808 -30.11 -23.90 -7.97
C TRP A 808 -29.51 -24.79 -9.07
N ALA A 809 -30.33 -25.59 -9.77
CA ALA A 809 -29.86 -26.42 -10.88
C ALA A 809 -29.45 -25.59 -12.11
N ASP A 810 -30.20 -24.54 -12.45
CA ASP A 810 -29.86 -23.59 -13.51
C ASP A 810 -28.55 -22.86 -13.20
N LEU A 811 -28.44 -22.34 -11.97
CA LEU A 811 -27.24 -21.66 -11.47
C LEU A 811 -26.01 -22.59 -11.48
N MET A 812 -26.17 -23.84 -11.02
CA MET A 812 -25.13 -24.87 -11.06
C MET A 812 -24.64 -25.13 -12.50
N SER A 813 -25.53 -25.12 -13.50
CA SER A 813 -25.18 -25.30 -14.91
C SER A 813 -24.30 -24.16 -15.43
N TRP A 814 -24.70 -22.90 -15.17
CA TRP A 814 -23.93 -21.72 -15.55
C TRP A 814 -22.56 -21.69 -14.85
N LEU A 815 -22.53 -21.92 -13.52
CA LEU A 815 -21.31 -21.90 -12.72
C LEU A 815 -20.29 -22.96 -13.16
N LYS A 816 -20.74 -24.13 -13.61
CA LYS A 816 -19.89 -25.18 -14.19
C LYS A 816 -19.15 -24.74 -15.47
N SER A 817 -19.62 -23.68 -16.13
CA SER A 817 -18.94 -23.07 -17.27
C SER A 817 -17.94 -21.99 -16.82
N GLU A 818 -18.29 -21.16 -15.84
CA GLU A 818 -17.43 -20.08 -15.34
C GLU A 818 -16.22 -20.60 -14.55
N THR A 819 -16.34 -21.73 -13.83
CA THR A 819 -15.20 -22.43 -13.19
C THR A 819 -14.11 -22.89 -14.16
N LYS A 820 -14.41 -22.96 -15.46
CA LYS A 820 -13.42 -23.29 -16.51
C LYS A 820 -12.76 -22.04 -17.11
N ARG A 821 -13.38 -20.86 -16.94
CA ARG A 821 -12.92 -19.57 -17.49
C ARG A 821 -12.09 -18.80 -16.47
N ASN A 822 -12.52 -18.84 -15.21
CA ASN A 822 -11.94 -18.13 -14.09
C ASN A 822 -11.21 -19.09 -13.14
N SER A 823 -9.94 -18.79 -12.86
CA SER A 823 -9.02 -19.60 -12.05
C SER A 823 -9.09 -19.31 -10.54
N TYR A 824 -9.83 -18.28 -10.14
CA TYR A 824 -10.05 -17.90 -8.75
C TYR A 824 -11.07 -18.84 -8.05
N PRO A 825 -11.09 -18.91 -6.71
CA PRO A 825 -11.85 -19.95 -6.00
C PRO A 825 -13.37 -19.71 -5.91
N GLU A 826 -13.86 -18.48 -6.10
CA GLU A 826 -15.27 -18.12 -5.83
C GLU A 826 -16.27 -18.75 -6.83
N PRO A 827 -16.01 -18.80 -8.16
CA PRO A 827 -16.81 -19.60 -9.08
C PRO A 827 -16.94 -21.07 -8.65
N GLN A 828 -15.87 -21.66 -8.10
CA GLN A 828 -15.85 -23.04 -7.67
C GLN A 828 -16.62 -23.25 -6.36
N ALA A 829 -16.47 -22.33 -5.40
CA ALA A 829 -17.24 -22.34 -4.16
C ALA A 829 -18.75 -22.16 -4.42
N ALA A 830 -19.11 -21.21 -5.29
CA ALA A 830 -20.49 -21.03 -5.74
C ALA A 830 -21.03 -22.27 -6.45
N TYR A 831 -20.25 -22.89 -7.35
CA TYR A 831 -20.65 -24.13 -8.04
C TYR A 831 -20.92 -25.26 -7.04
N GLN A 832 -20.08 -25.39 -6.01
CA GLN A 832 -20.22 -26.39 -4.95
C GLN A 832 -21.45 -26.16 -4.07
N ILE A 833 -21.75 -24.90 -3.70
CA ILE A 833 -22.99 -24.55 -2.97
C ILE A 833 -24.22 -24.85 -3.83
N ALA A 834 -24.23 -24.40 -5.09
CA ALA A 834 -25.33 -24.65 -6.00
C ALA A 834 -25.57 -26.15 -6.23
N TYR A 835 -24.49 -26.94 -6.35
CA TYR A 835 -24.55 -28.39 -6.42
C TYR A 835 -25.15 -29.01 -5.15
N ALA A 836 -24.72 -28.59 -3.95
CA ALA A 836 -25.27 -29.09 -2.69
C ALA A 836 -26.76 -28.79 -2.53
N LYS A 837 -27.19 -27.57 -2.85
CA LYS A 837 -28.59 -27.15 -2.77
C LYS A 837 -29.47 -27.80 -3.86
N ALA A 838 -28.94 -28.02 -5.07
CA ALA A 838 -29.66 -28.69 -6.15
C ALA A 838 -29.79 -30.22 -5.95
N GLN A 839 -28.76 -30.89 -5.41
CA GLN A 839 -28.77 -32.36 -5.21
C GLN A 839 -29.37 -32.79 -3.85
N GLY A 840 -29.43 -31.89 -2.88
CA GLY A 840 -29.84 -32.15 -1.50
C GLY A 840 -28.68 -32.62 -0.62
N THR A 841 -28.45 -31.93 0.50
CA THR A 841 -27.36 -32.21 1.44
C THR A 841 -27.41 -33.64 2.00
N ASP A 842 -28.59 -34.14 2.37
CA ASP A 842 -28.78 -35.53 2.85
C ASP A 842 -28.38 -36.59 1.82
N ARG A 843 -28.50 -36.29 0.52
CA ARG A 843 -28.06 -37.20 -0.53
C ARG A 843 -26.55 -37.23 -0.62
N LEU A 844 -25.90 -36.07 -0.59
CA LEU A 844 -24.44 -35.96 -0.61
C LEU A 844 -23.80 -36.57 0.65
N LYS A 845 -24.38 -36.34 1.83
CA LYS A 845 -23.93 -36.92 3.10
C LYS A 845 -23.97 -38.46 3.03
N ARG A 846 -25.07 -39.03 2.54
CA ARG A 846 -25.19 -40.47 2.26
C ARG A 846 -24.19 -40.99 1.22
N THR A 847 -23.80 -40.20 0.21
CA THR A 847 -22.74 -40.59 -0.73
C THR A 847 -21.39 -40.70 -0.01
N VAL A 848 -21.02 -39.68 0.78
CA VAL A 848 -19.78 -39.69 1.58
C VAL A 848 -19.77 -40.83 2.60
N ASP A 849 -20.83 -40.98 3.40
CA ASP A 849 -20.93 -42.03 4.42
C ASP A 849 -20.86 -43.44 3.80
N ARG A 850 -21.52 -43.67 2.66
CA ARG A 850 -21.49 -44.96 1.96
C ARG A 850 -20.10 -45.27 1.42
N GLY A 851 -19.43 -44.29 0.81
CA GLY A 851 -18.06 -44.46 0.32
C GLY A 851 -17.06 -44.70 1.45
N PHE A 852 -17.18 -43.95 2.55
CA PHE A 852 -16.34 -44.11 3.75
C PHE A 852 -16.56 -45.48 4.42
N LYS A 853 -17.81 -45.92 4.58
CA LYS A 853 -18.15 -47.26 5.12
C LYS A 853 -17.64 -48.40 4.24
N LYS A 854 -17.68 -48.25 2.91
CA LYS A 854 -17.04 -49.21 1.98
C LYS A 854 -15.52 -49.27 2.18
N ALA A 855 -14.86 -48.11 2.31
CA ALA A 855 -13.42 -48.06 2.57
C ALA A 855 -13.07 -48.72 3.91
N LEU A 856 -13.77 -48.37 5.00
CA LEU A 856 -13.62 -49.03 6.32
C LEU A 856 -13.73 -50.55 6.22
N ASN A 857 -14.74 -51.07 5.52
CA ASN A 857 -14.92 -52.51 5.34
C ASN A 857 -13.80 -53.15 4.50
N PHE A 858 -13.27 -52.46 3.48
CA PHE A 858 -12.16 -52.95 2.66
C PHE A 858 -10.85 -53.10 3.46
N TYR A 859 -10.55 -52.13 4.33
CA TYR A 859 -9.35 -52.12 5.18
C TYR A 859 -9.52 -52.89 6.52
N ARG A 860 -10.65 -53.60 6.74
CA ARG A 860 -10.76 -54.59 7.82
C ARG A 860 -9.95 -55.86 7.54
N ASP A 861 -9.66 -56.14 6.27
CA ASP A 861 -8.72 -57.18 5.87
C ASP A 861 -7.31 -56.60 5.84
N GLU A 862 -6.44 -57.07 6.73
CA GLU A 862 -5.06 -56.59 6.89
C GLU A 862 -4.23 -56.72 5.59
N ASN A 863 -4.59 -57.65 4.71
CA ASN A 863 -3.96 -57.81 3.40
C ASN A 863 -4.16 -56.59 2.48
N ASN A 864 -5.21 -55.81 2.72
CA ASN A 864 -5.57 -54.62 1.94
C ASN A 864 -4.89 -53.34 2.39
N THR A 865 -4.10 -53.34 3.48
CA THR A 865 -3.50 -52.13 4.08
C THR A 865 -2.66 -51.27 3.12
N LEU A 866 -2.15 -51.85 2.02
CA LEU A 866 -1.40 -51.13 0.97
C LEU A 866 -2.13 -51.07 -0.39
N ASN A 867 -3.34 -51.63 -0.48
CA ASN A 867 -4.19 -51.63 -1.67
C ASN A 867 -5.11 -50.41 -1.66
N ALA A 868 -5.71 -50.09 -2.81
CA ALA A 868 -6.77 -49.08 -2.90
C ALA A 868 -8.13 -49.76 -3.15
N PRO A 869 -9.22 -49.35 -2.47
CA PRO A 869 -10.56 -49.88 -2.72
C PRO A 869 -11.02 -49.53 -4.14
N LYS A 870 -11.41 -50.53 -4.92
CA LYS A 870 -11.84 -50.35 -6.32
C LYS A 870 -13.22 -49.67 -6.44
N ASP A 871 -14.12 -49.96 -5.51
CA ASP A 871 -15.54 -49.54 -5.58
C ASP A 871 -15.86 -48.27 -4.76
N VAL A 872 -14.85 -47.43 -4.53
CA VAL A 872 -14.92 -46.19 -3.75
C VAL A 872 -14.43 -45.03 -4.61
N ASP A 873 -15.36 -44.23 -5.14
CA ASP A 873 -15.03 -43.01 -5.87
C ASP A 873 -14.60 -41.91 -4.89
N GLN A 874 -13.30 -41.82 -4.65
CA GLN A 874 -12.70 -40.81 -3.80
C GLN A 874 -12.83 -39.39 -4.37
N GLN A 875 -13.07 -39.21 -5.68
CA GLN A 875 -13.28 -37.89 -6.29
C GLN A 875 -14.70 -37.40 -6.03
N GLU A 876 -15.71 -38.24 -6.27
CA GLU A 876 -17.11 -37.94 -5.94
C GLU A 876 -17.28 -37.66 -4.44
N MET A 877 -16.65 -38.48 -3.57
CA MET A 877 -16.65 -38.24 -2.13
C MET A 877 -15.98 -36.91 -1.75
N SER A 878 -14.81 -36.59 -2.34
CA SER A 878 -14.10 -35.33 -2.05
C SER A 878 -14.94 -34.12 -2.44
N PHE A 879 -15.49 -34.15 -3.66
CA PHE A 879 -16.30 -33.06 -4.19
C PHE A 879 -17.61 -32.88 -3.40
N SER A 880 -18.26 -33.98 -3.02
CA SER A 880 -19.44 -33.96 -2.14
C SER A 880 -19.12 -33.40 -0.76
N LEU A 881 -17.95 -33.73 -0.19
CA LEU A 881 -17.53 -33.21 1.10
C LEU A 881 -17.22 -31.71 1.05
N ASP A 882 -16.47 -31.23 0.06
CA ASP A 882 -16.25 -29.78 -0.13
C ASP A 882 -17.59 -29.03 -0.27
N ALA A 883 -18.53 -29.58 -1.04
CA ALA A 883 -19.86 -28.98 -1.24
C ALA A 883 -20.70 -28.94 0.05
N LEU A 884 -20.64 -29.99 0.88
CA LEU A 884 -21.27 -30.01 2.20
C LEU A 884 -20.63 -28.99 3.15
N CYS A 885 -19.30 -28.87 3.15
CA CYS A 885 -18.56 -27.94 3.99
C CYS A 885 -18.85 -26.46 3.71
N LEU A 886 -19.40 -26.14 2.53
CA LEU A 886 -19.84 -24.79 2.16
C LEU A 886 -21.35 -24.56 2.33
N ALA A 887 -22.14 -25.63 2.51
CA ALA A 887 -23.61 -25.56 2.47
C ALA A 887 -24.32 -25.91 3.79
N LEU A 888 -23.60 -26.47 4.77
CA LEU A 888 -24.09 -26.87 6.09
C LEU A 888 -23.45 -26.04 7.22
N PRO A 889 -24.14 -25.91 8.37
CA PRO A 889 -23.60 -25.22 9.54
C PRO A 889 -22.43 -25.98 10.18
N LYS A 890 -21.53 -25.23 10.84
CA LYS A 890 -20.30 -25.74 11.45
C LYS A 890 -20.58 -26.80 12.53
N GLU A 891 -21.68 -26.62 13.24
CA GLU A 891 -22.15 -27.42 14.38
C GLU A 891 -22.53 -28.84 13.94
N GLU A 892 -23.05 -29.00 12.73
CA GLU A 892 -23.35 -30.33 12.14
C GLU A 892 -22.09 -30.96 11.52
N LEU A 893 -21.28 -30.15 10.85
CA LEU A 893 -20.11 -30.59 10.10
C LEU A 893 -18.97 -31.09 11.01
N LEU A 894 -18.68 -30.39 12.12
CA LEU A 894 -17.52 -30.71 12.95
C LEU A 894 -17.58 -32.11 13.60
N PRO A 895 -18.68 -32.52 14.27
CA PRO A 895 -18.76 -33.86 14.87
C PRO A 895 -18.70 -34.97 13.81
N TRP A 896 -19.38 -34.77 12.68
CA TRP A 896 -19.42 -35.73 11.56
C TRP A 896 -18.05 -35.92 10.93
N MET A 897 -17.33 -34.82 10.62
CA MET A 897 -15.97 -34.90 10.10
C MET A 897 -14.97 -35.41 11.13
N LYS A 898 -15.07 -35.03 12.41
CA LYS A 898 -14.20 -35.55 13.48
C LYS A 898 -14.28 -37.07 13.56
N ASN A 899 -15.50 -37.64 13.58
CA ASN A 899 -15.70 -39.08 13.56
C ASN A 899 -15.03 -39.74 12.34
N MET A 900 -15.14 -39.15 11.15
CA MET A 900 -14.45 -39.68 9.96
C MET A 900 -12.92 -39.54 10.03
N VAL A 901 -12.37 -38.46 10.60
CA VAL A 901 -10.92 -38.29 10.77
C VAL A 901 -10.38 -39.33 11.75
N ASP A 902 -11.01 -39.45 12.91
CA ASP A 902 -10.56 -40.29 14.02
C ASP A 902 -10.74 -41.79 13.73
N THR A 903 -11.72 -42.17 12.89
CA THR A 903 -11.93 -43.58 12.47
C THR A 903 -11.30 -43.96 11.13
N CYS A 904 -10.68 -43.03 10.40
CA CYS A 904 -10.08 -43.33 9.10
C CYS A 904 -8.93 -44.37 9.23
N PRO A 905 -8.92 -45.47 8.46
CA PRO A 905 -7.85 -46.46 8.52
C PRO A 905 -6.62 -45.95 7.74
N ASP A 906 -5.40 -46.25 8.22
CA ASP A 906 -4.17 -45.66 7.67
C ASP A 906 -3.96 -45.93 6.17
N GLY A 907 -4.35 -47.11 5.67
CA GLY A 907 -4.33 -47.43 4.24
C GLY A 907 -5.27 -46.58 3.38
N PHE A 908 -6.31 -45.97 3.96
CA PHE A 908 -7.18 -44.98 3.31
C PHE A 908 -6.71 -43.53 3.52
N LYS A 909 -5.79 -43.29 4.46
CA LYS A 909 -5.12 -42.00 4.64
C LYS A 909 -4.01 -41.81 3.60
N TYR A 910 -3.14 -42.82 3.48
CA TYR A 910 -1.93 -42.78 2.65
C TYR A 910 -1.72 -44.08 1.89
N LYS A 911 -1.09 -43.97 0.71
CA LYS A 911 -0.51 -45.10 0.00
C LYS A 911 0.98 -44.87 -0.27
N PRO A 912 1.80 -45.93 -0.44
CA PRO A 912 3.18 -45.77 -0.89
C PRO A 912 3.25 -45.11 -2.27
N LYS A 913 4.11 -44.09 -2.43
CA LYS A 913 4.50 -43.52 -3.72
C LYS A 913 5.80 -44.17 -4.21
N ASN A 914 6.72 -44.41 -3.28
CA ASN A 914 7.95 -45.19 -3.43
C ASN A 914 8.41 -45.64 -2.03
N LYS A 915 9.60 -46.25 -1.89
CA LYS A 915 10.12 -46.75 -0.60
C LYS A 915 10.43 -45.67 0.46
N LYS A 916 10.39 -44.37 0.11
CA LYS A 916 10.76 -43.23 0.95
C LYS A 916 9.66 -42.18 1.10
N GLU A 917 8.61 -42.25 0.30
CA GLU A 917 7.54 -41.25 0.24
C GLU A 917 6.16 -41.92 0.18
N THR A 918 5.22 -41.40 0.94
CA THR A 918 3.79 -41.69 0.78
C THR A 918 3.14 -40.69 -0.19
N LYS A 919 1.92 -41.00 -0.62
CA LYS A 919 0.99 -40.04 -1.22
C LYS A 919 -0.31 -40.11 -0.45
N ILE A 920 -0.77 -38.95 0.04
CA ILE A 920 -2.08 -38.83 0.69
C ILE A 920 -3.21 -39.16 -0.30
N HIS A 921 -4.25 -39.81 0.20
CA HIS A 921 -5.45 -40.09 -0.59
C HIS A 921 -6.29 -38.82 -0.78
N PRO A 922 -6.87 -38.57 -1.98
CA PRO A 922 -7.66 -37.37 -2.25
C PRO A 922 -8.73 -37.07 -1.20
N PHE A 923 -9.56 -38.06 -0.85
CA PHE A 923 -10.62 -37.87 0.13
C PHE A 923 -10.09 -37.50 1.52
N TYR A 924 -9.06 -38.19 2.00
CA TYR A 924 -8.46 -37.86 3.31
C TYR A 924 -7.77 -36.49 3.31
N SER A 925 -7.17 -36.08 2.19
CA SER A 925 -6.64 -34.72 2.01
C SER A 925 -7.73 -33.65 2.08
N THR A 926 -8.89 -33.90 1.46
CA THR A 926 -10.04 -32.98 1.51
C THR A 926 -10.66 -32.95 2.90
N LEU A 927 -10.87 -34.11 3.53
CA LEU A 927 -11.43 -34.25 4.87
C LEU A 927 -10.57 -33.52 5.92
N THR A 928 -9.27 -33.79 5.95
CA THR A 928 -8.37 -33.13 6.90
C THR A 928 -8.24 -31.64 6.63
N LYS A 929 -8.22 -31.18 5.37
CA LYS A 929 -8.23 -29.75 5.01
C LYS A 929 -9.48 -29.03 5.57
N ASN A 930 -10.68 -29.56 5.31
CA ASN A 930 -11.94 -28.91 5.74
C ASN A 930 -12.19 -29.07 7.24
N TYR A 931 -11.76 -30.17 7.85
CA TYR A 931 -11.79 -30.30 9.30
C TYR A 931 -10.85 -29.28 9.97
N MET A 932 -9.60 -29.17 9.49
CA MET A 932 -8.63 -28.20 10.02
C MET A 932 -8.96 -26.74 9.72
N SER A 933 -9.79 -26.41 8.71
CA SER A 933 -10.25 -25.02 8.53
C SER A 933 -11.24 -24.62 9.63
N LEU A 934 -12.16 -25.51 10.01
CA LEU A 934 -13.21 -25.26 10.99
C LEU A 934 -12.81 -25.49 12.46
N ALA A 935 -11.89 -26.43 12.73
CA ALA A 935 -11.46 -26.79 14.08
C ALA A 935 -10.65 -25.68 14.79
N ASP A 936 -10.37 -25.85 16.08
CA ASP A 936 -9.48 -24.97 16.86
C ASP A 936 -7.99 -25.27 16.62
N GLY A 937 -7.10 -24.51 17.27
CA GLY A 937 -5.65 -24.67 17.14
C GLY A 937 -5.09 -25.97 17.73
N THR A 938 -5.75 -26.55 18.73
CA THR A 938 -5.35 -27.79 19.41
C THR A 938 -5.65 -28.98 18.51
N GLU A 939 -6.89 -29.10 18.01
CA GLU A 939 -7.27 -30.17 17.09
C GLU A 939 -6.51 -30.07 15.75
N LYS A 940 -6.24 -28.86 15.24
CA LYS A 940 -5.34 -28.66 14.08
C LYS A 940 -3.94 -29.22 14.32
N SER A 941 -3.43 -29.13 15.55
CA SER A 941 -2.10 -29.62 15.91
C SER A 941 -2.09 -31.14 16.10
N ARG A 942 -3.11 -31.70 16.75
CA ARG A 942 -3.33 -33.15 16.88
C ARG A 942 -3.37 -33.83 15.50
N VAL A 943 -4.25 -33.36 14.61
CA VAL A 943 -4.43 -33.96 13.27
C VAL A 943 -3.14 -33.90 12.45
N LYS A 944 -2.35 -32.81 12.54
CA LYS A 944 -1.04 -32.74 11.89
C LYS A 944 -0.04 -33.78 12.41
N SER A 945 -0.06 -34.11 13.71
CA SER A 945 0.77 -35.18 14.28
C SER A 945 0.33 -36.55 13.77
N GLU A 946 -0.97 -36.86 13.88
CA GLU A 946 -1.52 -38.14 13.44
C GLU A 946 -1.32 -38.39 11.93
N MET A 947 -1.44 -37.36 11.11
CA MET A 947 -1.13 -37.40 9.67
C MET A 947 0.34 -37.78 9.42
N LYS A 948 1.27 -37.23 10.19
CA LYS A 948 2.71 -37.55 10.11
C LYS A 948 2.98 -38.99 10.53
N GLU A 949 2.37 -39.44 11.63
CA GLU A 949 2.53 -40.81 12.14
C GLU A 949 1.93 -41.86 11.19
N ALA A 950 0.72 -41.64 10.68
CA ALA A 950 0.09 -42.53 9.71
C ALA A 950 0.90 -42.65 8.41
N SER A 951 1.52 -41.56 7.97
CA SER A 951 2.46 -41.59 6.84
C SER A 951 3.69 -42.46 7.15
N ASN A 952 4.25 -42.40 8.36
CA ASN A 952 5.39 -43.23 8.75
C ASN A 952 5.01 -44.73 8.81
N ARG A 953 3.88 -45.07 9.44
CA ARG A 953 3.40 -46.46 9.54
C ARG A 953 3.18 -47.10 8.16
N ILE A 954 2.65 -46.35 7.18
CA ILE A 954 2.48 -46.83 5.80
C ILE A 954 3.83 -47.01 5.08
N LEU A 955 4.87 -46.23 5.40
CA LEU A 955 6.22 -46.47 4.86
C LEU A 955 6.81 -47.77 5.41
N GLU A 956 6.75 -47.98 6.73
CA GLU A 956 7.25 -49.18 7.40
C GLU A 956 6.58 -50.45 6.84
N LEU A 957 5.24 -50.46 6.74
CA LEU A 957 4.48 -51.56 6.14
C LEU A 957 4.88 -51.83 4.68
N SER A 958 5.19 -50.78 3.90
CA SER A 958 5.66 -50.93 2.51
C SER A 958 7.07 -51.51 2.39
N GLN A 959 7.89 -51.38 3.43
CA GLN A 959 9.25 -51.91 3.48
C GLN A 959 9.27 -53.36 3.97
N ASN A 960 8.38 -53.72 4.91
CA ASN A 960 8.31 -55.05 5.53
C ASN A 960 7.73 -56.15 4.61
N LYS A 961 6.97 -55.81 3.56
CA LYS A 961 6.28 -56.78 2.67
C LYS A 961 7.20 -57.60 1.72
N LYS A 962 8.46 -57.83 2.10
CA LYS A 962 9.41 -58.65 1.35
C LYS A 962 10.21 -59.65 2.22
N GLY A 963 9.79 -59.90 3.47
CA GLY A 963 10.34 -60.95 4.33
C GLY A 963 9.84 -62.35 3.97
N ASP A 964 8.54 -62.50 3.73
CA ASP A 964 7.89 -63.81 3.59
C ASP A 964 7.98 -64.34 2.15
N GLY A 965 9.18 -64.80 1.80
CA GLY A 965 9.53 -65.39 0.51
C GLY A 965 10.16 -66.78 0.58
N GLU A 966 10.14 -67.46 1.73
CA GLU A 966 10.70 -68.81 1.87
C GLU A 966 10.11 -69.60 3.07
N GLY A 967 9.41 -70.71 2.80
CA GLY A 967 8.94 -71.70 3.79
C GLY A 967 7.79 -71.26 4.72
N THR A 968 6.89 -72.13 5.21
CA THR A 968 6.62 -73.55 4.96
C THR A 968 5.12 -73.85 5.15
N SER A 969 4.68 -75.04 4.71
CA SER A 969 3.31 -75.55 4.83
C SER A 969 2.81 -75.71 6.28
N GLY A 970 1.56 -75.36 6.58
CA GLY A 970 0.92 -75.86 7.81
C GLY A 970 -0.45 -75.31 8.23
N ARG A 971 -1.49 -76.15 8.12
CA ARG A 971 -2.77 -76.14 8.89
C ARG A 971 -3.66 -74.88 8.91
N ARG A 972 -4.79 -75.02 8.20
CA ARG A 972 -6.12 -74.53 8.65
C ARG A 972 -6.35 -74.80 10.15
N ARG A 973 -6.88 -73.81 10.87
CA ARG A 973 -7.87 -74.03 11.94
C ARG A 973 -8.85 -72.85 12.02
N ARG A 974 -10.15 -73.18 12.10
CA ARG A 974 -11.25 -72.21 12.23
C ARG A 974 -11.27 -71.60 13.64
N ARG A 975 -11.64 -70.33 13.75
CA ARG A 975 -12.91 -69.95 14.41
C ARG A 975 -13.44 -68.66 13.80
#